data_AF-A0AA35RMQ8-F1
#
_entry.id   AF-A0AA35RMQ8-F1
#
_cell.length_a   1.000
_cell.length_b   1.000
_cell.length_c   1.000
_cell.angle_alpha   90.00
_cell.angle_beta   90.00
_cell.angle_gamma   90.00
#
_symmetry.space_group_name_H-M   'P 1'
#
loop_
_entity.id
_entity.type
_entity.pdbx_description
1 polymer ?
#
loop_
_entity_poly.entity_id
_entity_poly.type
_entity_poly.pdbx_seq_one_letter_code
_entity_poly.pdbx_strand_id
1 'polypeptide(L)'
;MLLQQWLVRHLTKRMMQLMTLEAFTEHRSKIPFSYLENYLVHQAHFSLTSLIDRYLTGLANKWEPKFPTSKVLCFTRSSPLIHQLPAQYPSHALERQSDDDIKQTLKNLVHEAVDRLMVCKLSNIPSQSHVLELLRSFVHSDTAEVLVLVVNMQEIRQQVINHIRIMIDEEEALLLKEDRKQKLFLLLLHFPPSKFANACYPSLFLRGWDHCYLDTVAHSTATGVIDIRRWFWDCCFLPDTLPPPDEDSLITTLKEILNEAIPILASRVFFGVVYNGHFNMKMSGSKRTKILKTLLFDKGVGNVLCERFRSYWKPNVMSEYLEKAVAFTRSKDSTLNITDSIHTTFKSLFFDFLVYMISRINEDCNIDVLFLPSCTPPTQSLFLDIVRVFKIPKLSELKVRSAHPQLGKEASYLPQFPFFKTVSGEVERLVEDSREEANTKTNIMGDLETDGVELSITYRGLTNQQSLIRHLKEIVVRKLKVIVESEEKSFLAHSLKAQEENPVIWDYYFSDFIARTLHLESCEGISQRILRAFFTQLQEEKTALEMVVQLHVYMNVYHLELAKMATVLRPLDRIQHVSRAAPNALSPLVASPTKQLVDVVQETKHPLGTPEHLSAFVVGHLFNALVGAAFGQKSPSSPNLINNPDKMLMWYRAYSMCTVPSVQGPSLPWQSWRHG
;
A
#
# COMPACT_ATOMS: atom_id res chain seq x y z
N MET A 1 -45.24 39.43 9.61
CA MET A 1 -43.81 39.04 9.69
C MET A 1 -43.60 37.53 9.52
N LEU A 2 -44.27 36.66 10.29
CA LEU A 2 -44.09 35.19 10.20
C LEU A 2 -44.42 34.60 8.82
N LEU A 3 -45.52 35.04 8.19
CA LEU A 3 -45.90 34.58 6.84
C LEU A 3 -44.82 34.91 5.79
N GLN A 4 -44.25 36.12 5.87
CA GLN A 4 -43.20 36.55 4.96
C GLN A 4 -41.92 35.72 5.15
N GLN A 5 -41.52 35.49 6.41
CA GLN A 5 -40.37 34.64 6.72
C GLN A 5 -40.59 33.20 6.23
N TRP A 6 -41.79 32.66 6.43
CA TRP A 6 -42.16 31.35 5.91
C TRP A 6 -42.09 31.29 4.38
N LEU A 7 -42.64 32.31 3.69
CA LEU A 7 -42.62 32.38 2.23
C LEU A 7 -41.19 32.47 1.69
N VAL A 8 -40.34 33.31 2.28
CA VAL A 8 -38.92 33.42 1.90
C VAL A 8 -38.19 32.09 2.10
N ARG A 9 -38.41 31.43 3.24
CA ARG A 9 -37.82 30.09 3.50
C ARG A 9 -38.32 29.05 2.51
N HIS A 10 -39.61 29.05 2.18
CA HIS A 10 -40.20 28.14 1.20
C HIS A 10 -39.61 28.36 -0.19
N LEU A 11 -39.59 29.60 -0.68
CA LEU A 11 -39.02 29.94 -1.99
C LEU A 11 -37.53 29.63 -2.06
N THR A 12 -36.78 29.94 -1.01
CA THR A 12 -35.35 29.61 -0.93
C THR A 12 -35.16 28.09 -1.00
N LYS A 13 -35.95 27.31 -0.26
CA LYS A 13 -35.92 25.85 -0.33
C LYS A 13 -36.18 25.34 -1.75
N ARG A 14 -37.19 25.89 -2.46
CA ARG A 14 -37.51 25.54 -3.85
C ARG A 14 -36.38 25.89 -4.82
N MET A 15 -35.76 27.06 -4.66
CA MET A 15 -34.61 27.45 -5.48
C MET A 15 -33.39 26.57 -5.22
N MET A 16 -33.13 26.22 -3.97
CA MET A 16 -32.04 25.31 -3.60
C MET A 16 -32.24 23.92 -4.22
N GLN A 17 -33.47 23.42 -4.31
CA GLN A 17 -33.76 22.13 -4.97
C GLN A 17 -33.33 22.12 -6.46
N LEU A 18 -33.25 23.28 -7.11
CA LEU A 18 -32.81 23.43 -8.50
C LEU A 18 -31.31 23.71 -8.64
N MET A 19 -30.65 24.02 -7.54
CA MET A 19 -29.25 24.42 -7.57
C MET A 19 -28.37 23.22 -7.89
N THR A 20 -27.52 23.39 -8.90
CA THR A 20 -26.50 22.43 -9.29
C THR A 20 -25.39 22.34 -8.24
N LEU A 21 -24.68 21.23 -8.15
CA LEU A 21 -23.55 21.10 -7.21
C LEU A 21 -22.42 22.08 -7.51
N GLU A 22 -22.23 22.51 -8.75
CA GLU A 22 -21.25 23.54 -9.12
C GLU A 22 -21.58 24.87 -8.46
N ALA A 23 -22.84 25.31 -8.59
CA ALA A 23 -23.33 26.54 -7.98
C ALA A 23 -23.32 26.45 -6.45
N PHE A 24 -23.71 25.29 -5.89
CA PHE A 24 -23.61 25.01 -4.46
C PHE A 24 -22.17 25.19 -3.98
N THR A 25 -21.21 24.58 -4.66
CA THR A 25 -19.79 24.64 -4.29
C THR A 25 -19.26 26.06 -4.37
N GLU A 26 -19.52 26.78 -5.47
CA GLU A 26 -19.00 28.14 -5.66
C GLU A 26 -19.55 29.12 -4.63
N HIS A 27 -20.83 29.00 -4.28
CA HIS A 27 -21.52 29.96 -3.42
C HIS A 27 -21.63 29.50 -1.97
N ARG A 28 -21.02 28.36 -1.60
CA ARG A 28 -21.12 27.76 -0.25
C ARG A 28 -20.81 28.73 0.88
N SER A 29 -19.83 29.62 0.70
CA SER A 29 -19.44 30.63 1.69
C SER A 29 -20.48 31.74 1.91
N LYS A 30 -21.43 31.90 0.99
CA LYS A 30 -22.49 32.91 1.04
C LYS A 30 -23.83 32.33 1.49
N ILE A 31 -23.97 31.01 1.51
CA ILE A 31 -25.21 30.33 1.86
C ILE A 31 -25.21 30.07 3.37
N PRO A 32 -26.26 30.46 4.11
CA PRO A 32 -26.34 30.18 5.54
C PRO A 32 -26.30 28.68 5.82
N PHE A 33 -25.63 28.29 6.91
CA PHE A 33 -25.37 26.89 7.29
C PHE A 33 -26.62 26.00 7.22
N SER A 34 -27.75 26.45 7.77
CA SER A 34 -29.00 25.67 7.78
C SER A 34 -29.50 25.30 6.37
N TYR A 35 -29.19 26.12 5.36
CA TYR A 35 -29.55 25.82 3.97
C TYR A 35 -28.55 24.85 3.33
N LEU A 36 -27.26 24.91 3.71
CA LEU A 36 -26.24 23.96 3.26
C LEU A 36 -26.57 22.54 3.76
N GLU A 37 -26.86 22.42 5.06
CA GLU A 37 -27.27 21.16 5.68
C GLU A 37 -28.54 20.61 5.02
N ASN A 38 -29.56 21.45 4.85
CA ASN A 38 -30.80 21.04 4.21
C ASN A 38 -30.60 20.57 2.76
N TYR A 39 -29.71 21.22 2.01
CA TYR A 39 -29.36 20.79 0.65
C TYR A 39 -28.69 19.41 0.65
N LEU A 40 -27.67 19.19 1.50
CA LEU A 40 -26.90 17.95 1.51
C LEU A 40 -27.67 16.76 2.12
N VAL A 41 -28.50 16.99 3.14
CA VAL A 41 -29.13 15.92 3.93
C VAL A 41 -30.57 15.65 3.49
N HIS A 42 -31.36 16.70 3.23
CA HIS A 42 -32.81 16.57 3.08
C HIS A 42 -33.30 16.72 1.63
N GLN A 43 -32.48 17.29 0.74
CA GLN A 43 -32.90 17.54 -0.64
C GLN A 43 -32.63 16.39 -1.63
N ALA A 44 -31.89 15.36 -1.21
CA ALA A 44 -31.67 14.10 -1.96
C ALA A 44 -31.08 14.31 -3.37
N HIS A 45 -30.03 15.13 -3.49
CA HIS A 45 -29.37 15.45 -4.76
C HIS A 45 -28.42 14.36 -5.31
N PHE A 46 -28.12 13.34 -4.51
CA PHE A 46 -27.05 12.37 -4.81
C PHE A 46 -27.56 10.96 -5.11
N SER A 47 -28.88 10.76 -5.16
CA SER A 47 -29.47 9.46 -5.46
C SER A 47 -30.92 9.57 -5.90
N LEU A 48 -31.28 8.89 -7.00
CA LEU A 48 -32.66 8.76 -7.42
C LEU A 48 -33.49 7.95 -6.40
N THR A 49 -32.91 6.91 -5.80
CA THR A 49 -33.56 6.10 -4.77
C THR A 49 -33.97 6.96 -3.58
N SER A 50 -33.03 7.69 -2.99
CA SER A 50 -33.32 8.58 -1.85
C SER A 50 -34.32 9.68 -2.20
N LEU A 51 -34.32 10.15 -3.46
CA LEU A 51 -35.30 11.11 -3.94
C LEU A 51 -36.71 10.49 -4.00
N ILE A 52 -36.84 9.30 -4.56
CA ILE A 52 -38.11 8.54 -4.62
C ILE A 52 -38.63 8.27 -3.21
N ASP A 53 -37.78 7.73 -2.33
CA ASP A 53 -38.12 7.42 -0.93
C ASP A 53 -38.66 8.64 -0.20
N ARG A 54 -38.03 9.81 -0.41
CA ARG A 54 -38.49 11.08 0.16
C ARG A 54 -39.91 11.42 -0.27
N TYR A 55 -40.24 11.28 -1.56
CA TYR A 55 -41.58 11.60 -2.05
C TYR A 55 -42.61 10.57 -1.60
N LEU A 56 -42.27 9.27 -1.58
CA LEU A 56 -43.16 8.23 -1.07
C LEU A 56 -43.45 8.41 0.43
N THR A 57 -42.42 8.69 1.24
CA THR A 57 -42.58 9.00 2.66
C THR A 57 -43.41 10.27 2.86
N GLY A 58 -43.20 11.27 2.01
CA GLY A 58 -43.99 12.50 2.00
C GLY A 58 -45.47 12.26 1.66
N LEU A 59 -45.78 11.30 0.78
CA LEU A 59 -47.16 10.91 0.48
C LEU A 59 -47.79 10.17 1.67
N ALA A 60 -47.07 9.25 2.31
CA ALA A 60 -47.54 8.52 3.48
C ALA A 60 -47.84 9.43 4.68
N ASN A 61 -47.02 10.47 4.89
CA ASN A 61 -47.08 11.34 6.06
C ASN A 61 -47.97 12.59 5.88
N LYS A 62 -48.65 12.79 4.75
CA LYS A 62 -49.53 13.95 4.56
C LYS A 62 -50.75 13.84 5.48
N TRP A 63 -50.89 14.80 6.39
CA TRP A 63 -52.03 14.94 7.31
C TRP A 63 -53.34 15.27 6.58
N GLU A 64 -53.28 15.70 5.31
CA GLU A 64 -54.44 15.90 4.46
C GLU A 64 -54.49 14.83 3.35
N PRO A 65 -55.47 13.91 3.35
CA PRO A 65 -55.64 12.86 2.34
C PRO A 65 -56.03 13.38 0.94
N LYS A 66 -56.03 14.70 0.72
CA LYS A 66 -56.59 15.34 -0.49
C LYS A 66 -55.76 15.16 -1.76
N PHE A 67 -54.51 14.69 -1.66
CA PHE A 67 -53.63 14.53 -2.82
C PHE A 67 -52.88 13.18 -2.73
N PRO A 68 -53.42 12.10 -3.32
CA PRO A 68 -52.79 10.77 -3.34
C PRO A 68 -51.55 10.74 -4.24
N THR A 69 -51.29 11.81 -4.98
CA THR A 69 -50.30 11.85 -6.06
C THR A 69 -49.19 12.87 -5.79
N SER A 70 -47.99 12.55 -6.28
CA SER A 70 -46.86 13.47 -6.37
C SER A 70 -46.32 13.48 -7.79
N LYS A 71 -45.94 14.67 -8.28
CA LYS A 71 -45.43 14.87 -9.64
C LYS A 71 -44.12 15.62 -9.57
N VAL A 72 -43.07 15.04 -10.14
CA VAL A 72 -41.70 15.53 -10.01
C VAL A 72 -41.05 15.58 -11.38
N LEU A 73 -40.43 16.72 -11.66
CA LEU A 73 -39.58 16.89 -12.82
C LEU A 73 -38.13 17.02 -12.34
N CYS A 74 -37.34 16.01 -12.65
CA CYS A 74 -35.98 15.86 -12.18
C CYS A 74 -35.00 16.16 -13.31
N PHE A 75 -34.08 17.10 -13.10
CA PHE A 75 -33.03 17.46 -14.03
C PHE A 75 -31.73 16.75 -13.65
N THR A 76 -31.07 16.13 -14.62
CA THR A 76 -29.77 15.52 -14.40
C THR A 76 -28.88 15.64 -15.64
N ARG A 77 -27.59 15.37 -15.49
CA ARG A 77 -26.69 15.23 -16.64
C ARG A 77 -26.83 13.83 -17.23
N SER A 78 -26.70 13.72 -18.55
CA SER A 78 -26.56 12.42 -19.21
C SER A 78 -25.34 11.70 -18.63
N SER A 79 -25.54 10.46 -18.18
CA SER A 79 -24.46 9.61 -17.67
C SER A 79 -24.60 8.19 -18.24
N PRO A 80 -23.51 7.40 -18.29
CA PRO A 80 -23.57 6.01 -18.74
C PRO A 80 -24.61 5.16 -18.00
N LEU A 81 -24.84 5.44 -16.71
CA LEU A 81 -25.79 4.71 -15.87
C LEU A 81 -27.24 4.91 -16.32
N ILE A 82 -27.61 6.09 -16.80
CA ILE A 82 -28.96 6.35 -17.36
C ILE A 82 -29.18 5.49 -18.60
N HIS A 83 -28.13 5.29 -19.41
CA HIS A 83 -28.22 4.45 -20.60
C HIS A 83 -28.38 2.96 -20.28
N GLN A 84 -27.94 2.50 -19.10
CA GLN A 84 -28.16 1.13 -18.62
C GLN A 84 -29.60 0.83 -18.22
N LEU A 85 -30.44 1.84 -17.96
CA LEU A 85 -31.85 1.63 -17.65
C LEU A 85 -32.58 0.91 -18.80
N PRO A 86 -33.54 0.02 -18.51
CA PRO A 86 -34.30 -0.65 -19.56
C PRO A 86 -35.11 0.36 -20.38
N ALA A 87 -35.39 0.00 -21.63
CA ALA A 87 -36.29 0.76 -22.50
C ALA A 87 -37.69 0.88 -21.89
N GLN A 88 -38.20 -0.21 -21.33
CA GLN A 88 -39.48 -0.29 -20.66
C GLN A 88 -39.44 -1.41 -19.62
N TYR A 89 -40.01 -1.16 -18.44
CA TYR A 89 -40.19 -2.12 -17.36
C TYR A 89 -41.52 -1.84 -16.63
N PRO A 90 -42.31 -2.87 -16.28
CA PRO A 90 -42.16 -4.26 -16.69
C PRO A 90 -42.34 -4.42 -18.21
N SER A 91 -41.64 -5.39 -18.81
CA SER A 91 -41.80 -5.70 -20.25
C SER A 91 -42.54 -7.01 -20.40
N HIS A 92 -43.68 -7.00 -21.09
CA HIS A 92 -44.49 -8.20 -21.35
C HIS A 92 -43.81 -9.19 -22.33
N ALA A 93 -42.65 -8.84 -22.91
CA ALA A 93 -42.02 -9.58 -24.02
C ALA A 93 -40.77 -10.41 -23.64
N LEU A 94 -40.29 -10.37 -22.39
CA LEU A 94 -38.99 -10.96 -21.99
C LEU A 94 -39.13 -12.01 -20.88
N GLU A 95 -39.78 -13.13 -21.18
CA GLU A 95 -40.08 -14.16 -20.17
C GLU A 95 -38.96 -15.19 -19.89
N ARG A 96 -37.78 -15.16 -20.54
CA ARG A 96 -36.90 -16.36 -20.49
C ARG A 96 -35.43 -16.23 -20.10
N GLN A 97 -34.82 -15.05 -19.94
CA GLN A 97 -33.43 -15.01 -19.43
C GLN A 97 -32.85 -13.66 -18.95
N SER A 98 -33.60 -12.55 -18.92
CA SER A 98 -33.03 -11.21 -18.60
C SER A 98 -33.71 -10.47 -17.44
N ASP A 99 -34.73 -11.04 -16.79
CA ASP A 99 -35.53 -10.28 -15.82
C ASP A 99 -34.77 -10.03 -14.51
N ASP A 100 -33.93 -10.96 -14.07
CA ASP A 100 -33.13 -10.82 -12.84
C ASP A 100 -32.04 -9.75 -12.99
N ASP A 101 -31.35 -9.69 -14.12
CA ASP A 101 -30.33 -8.65 -14.38
C ASP A 101 -30.97 -7.26 -14.50
N ILE A 102 -32.15 -7.16 -15.12
CA ILE A 102 -32.92 -5.91 -15.21
C ILE A 102 -33.39 -5.50 -13.82
N LYS A 103 -33.96 -6.42 -13.02
CA LYS A 103 -34.36 -6.15 -11.64
C LYS A 103 -33.19 -5.72 -10.79
N GLN A 104 -32.04 -6.37 -10.90
CA GLN A 104 -30.84 -5.97 -10.17
C GLN A 104 -30.37 -4.56 -10.61
N THR A 105 -30.41 -4.27 -11.90
CA THR A 105 -30.10 -2.93 -12.42
C THR A 105 -31.05 -1.88 -11.87
N LEU A 106 -32.36 -2.13 -11.86
CA LEU A 106 -33.36 -1.21 -11.31
C LEU A 106 -33.25 -1.04 -9.79
N LYS A 107 -32.97 -2.13 -9.06
CA LYS A 107 -32.70 -2.11 -7.63
C LYS A 107 -31.53 -1.18 -7.30
N ASN A 108 -30.49 -1.25 -8.13
CA ASN A 108 -29.25 -0.50 -7.96
C ASN A 108 -29.38 0.98 -8.39
N LEU A 109 -30.09 1.24 -9.49
CA LEU A 109 -30.12 2.57 -10.11
C LEU A 109 -31.36 3.41 -9.78
N VAL A 110 -32.48 2.78 -9.37
CA VAL A 110 -33.77 3.46 -9.23
C VAL A 110 -34.35 3.31 -7.83
N HIS A 111 -34.66 2.09 -7.38
CA HIS A 111 -35.31 1.87 -6.08
C HIS A 111 -35.33 0.38 -5.69
N GLU A 112 -35.20 0.07 -4.39
CA GLU A 112 -35.05 -1.31 -3.91
C GLU A 112 -36.27 -2.21 -4.19
N ALA A 113 -37.48 -1.67 -4.02
CA ALA A 113 -38.73 -2.39 -4.27
C ALA A 113 -39.11 -2.29 -5.75
N VAL A 114 -38.47 -3.11 -6.59
CA VAL A 114 -38.61 -3.07 -8.05
C VAL A 114 -40.04 -3.34 -8.53
N ASP A 115 -40.80 -4.18 -7.82
CA ASP A 115 -42.18 -4.51 -8.18
C ASP A 115 -43.16 -3.32 -8.07
N ARG A 116 -42.75 -2.26 -7.37
CA ARG A 116 -43.50 -1.00 -7.25
C ARG A 116 -43.15 -0.01 -8.37
N LEU A 117 -42.28 -0.37 -9.30
CA LEU A 117 -41.74 0.52 -10.32
C LEU A 117 -42.29 0.22 -11.71
N MET A 118 -42.57 1.30 -12.44
CA MET A 118 -42.65 1.29 -13.90
C MET A 118 -41.60 2.27 -14.42
N VAL A 119 -40.79 1.83 -15.39
CA VAL A 119 -39.74 2.66 -16.01
C VAL A 119 -39.95 2.66 -17.51
N CYS A 120 -39.86 3.82 -18.16
CA CYS A 120 -39.96 3.90 -19.61
C CYS A 120 -39.09 5.02 -20.17
N LYS A 121 -38.30 4.70 -21.20
CA LYS A 121 -37.55 5.68 -22.00
C LYS A 121 -38.48 6.24 -23.07
N LEU A 122 -38.74 7.55 -23.01
CA LEU A 122 -39.66 8.21 -23.95
C LEU A 122 -39.18 8.16 -25.40
N SER A 123 -37.87 8.04 -25.64
CA SER A 123 -37.29 7.86 -26.99
C SER A 123 -37.83 6.62 -27.70
N ASN A 124 -38.35 5.65 -26.94
CA ASN A 124 -38.80 4.36 -27.44
C ASN A 124 -40.33 4.29 -27.58
N ILE A 125 -41.05 5.37 -27.24
CA ILE A 125 -42.50 5.43 -27.39
C ILE A 125 -42.84 6.06 -28.75
N PRO A 126 -43.51 5.33 -29.67
CA PRO A 126 -43.66 5.77 -31.06
C PRO A 126 -44.78 6.81 -31.26
N SER A 127 -45.75 6.90 -30.34
CA SER A 127 -46.89 7.80 -30.48
C SER A 127 -47.49 8.25 -29.14
N GLN A 128 -48.31 9.29 -29.20
CA GLN A 128 -49.09 9.78 -28.05
C GLN A 128 -50.03 8.71 -27.47
N SER A 129 -50.62 7.86 -28.30
CA SER A 129 -51.53 6.80 -27.82
C SER A 129 -50.82 5.82 -26.90
N HIS A 130 -49.58 5.44 -27.21
CA HIS A 130 -48.77 4.56 -26.36
C HIS A 130 -48.40 5.23 -25.03
N VAL A 131 -48.14 6.55 -25.02
CA VAL A 131 -47.94 7.29 -23.76
C VAL A 131 -49.20 7.23 -22.90
N LEU A 132 -50.37 7.46 -23.49
CA LEU A 132 -51.65 7.43 -22.78
C LEU A 132 -51.94 6.02 -22.21
N GLU A 133 -51.68 4.97 -22.99
CA GLU A 133 -51.80 3.58 -22.54
C GLU A 133 -50.88 3.28 -21.36
N LEU A 134 -49.63 3.74 -21.40
CA LEU A 134 -48.67 3.61 -20.30
C LEU A 134 -49.17 4.33 -19.03
N LEU A 135 -49.62 5.58 -19.16
CA LEU A 135 -50.14 6.36 -18.04
C LEU A 135 -51.36 5.68 -17.42
N ARG A 136 -52.30 5.23 -18.25
CA ARG A 136 -53.49 4.50 -17.79
C ARG A 136 -53.11 3.19 -17.10
N SER A 137 -52.20 2.42 -17.68
CA SER A 137 -51.69 1.18 -17.07
C SER A 137 -51.13 1.44 -15.68
N PHE A 138 -50.32 2.48 -15.51
CA PHE A 138 -49.76 2.87 -14.21
C PHE A 138 -50.83 3.33 -13.21
N VAL A 139 -51.75 4.19 -13.66
CA VAL A 139 -52.86 4.75 -12.88
C VAL A 139 -53.82 3.66 -12.37
N HIS A 140 -54.01 2.60 -13.15
CA HIS A 140 -54.88 1.46 -12.82
C HIS A 140 -54.14 0.29 -12.15
N SER A 141 -52.82 0.31 -12.09
CA SER A 141 -52.04 -0.76 -11.45
C SER A 141 -52.24 -0.74 -9.93
N ASP A 142 -52.47 -1.92 -9.34
CA ASP A 142 -52.56 -2.07 -7.89
C ASP A 142 -51.18 -2.19 -7.21
N THR A 143 -50.13 -2.50 -7.97
CA THR A 143 -48.78 -2.80 -7.46
C THR A 143 -47.79 -1.68 -7.73
N ALA A 144 -47.86 -1.06 -8.90
CA ALA A 144 -46.93 0.01 -9.26
C ALA A 144 -47.29 1.30 -8.51
N GLU A 145 -46.32 1.91 -7.85
CA GLU A 145 -46.48 3.18 -7.13
C GLU A 145 -45.65 4.30 -7.73
N VAL A 146 -44.59 3.96 -8.46
CA VAL A 146 -43.68 4.94 -9.07
C VAL A 146 -43.60 4.71 -10.57
N LEU A 147 -43.85 5.76 -11.35
CA LEU A 147 -43.60 5.81 -12.78
C LEU A 147 -42.40 6.73 -13.07
N VAL A 148 -41.34 6.18 -13.62
CA VAL A 148 -40.14 6.92 -14.06
C VAL A 148 -40.13 7.01 -15.58
N LEU A 149 -40.38 8.21 -16.11
CA LEU A 149 -40.23 8.53 -17.53
C LEU A 149 -38.85 9.12 -17.76
N VAL A 150 -37.97 8.38 -18.42
CA VAL A 150 -36.60 8.79 -18.74
C VAL A 150 -36.58 9.50 -20.08
N VAL A 151 -36.01 10.70 -20.11
CA VAL A 151 -36.10 11.60 -21.26
C VAL A 151 -34.73 12.10 -21.67
N ASN A 152 -34.33 11.74 -22.90
CA ASN A 152 -33.13 12.29 -23.52
C ASN A 152 -33.44 13.65 -24.14
N MET A 153 -32.98 14.74 -23.50
CA MET A 153 -33.20 16.11 -23.97
C MET A 153 -32.30 16.49 -25.17
N GLN A 154 -31.46 15.58 -25.65
CA GLN A 154 -30.82 15.69 -26.95
C GLN A 154 -31.78 15.36 -28.09
N GLU A 155 -32.69 14.41 -27.87
CA GLU A 155 -33.60 13.86 -28.88
C GLU A 155 -35.01 14.46 -28.78
N ILE A 156 -35.48 14.66 -27.54
CA ILE A 156 -36.87 15.06 -27.27
C ILE A 156 -36.96 16.57 -27.02
N ARG A 157 -37.90 17.21 -27.73
CA ARG A 157 -38.15 18.65 -27.61
C ARG A 157 -38.97 18.99 -26.37
N GLN A 158 -38.76 20.18 -25.82
CA GLN A 158 -39.47 20.71 -24.65
C GLN A 158 -41.01 20.65 -24.78
N GLN A 159 -41.54 20.90 -25.99
CA GLN A 159 -42.98 20.89 -26.26
C GLN A 159 -43.60 19.51 -25.97
N VAL A 160 -42.89 18.42 -26.30
CA VAL A 160 -43.33 17.05 -26.02
C VAL A 160 -43.41 16.82 -24.52
N ILE A 161 -42.43 17.33 -23.76
CA ILE A 161 -42.42 17.22 -22.29
C ILE A 161 -43.59 17.98 -21.67
N ASN A 162 -43.87 19.19 -22.15
CA ASN A 162 -45.03 19.95 -21.69
C ASN A 162 -46.34 19.24 -22.00
N HIS A 163 -46.45 18.62 -23.18
CA HIS A 163 -47.62 17.83 -23.55
C HIS A 163 -47.82 16.62 -22.65
N ILE A 164 -46.75 15.87 -22.35
CA ILE A 164 -46.79 14.74 -21.42
C ILE A 164 -47.20 15.17 -20.02
N ARG A 165 -46.73 16.33 -19.54
CA ARG A 165 -47.15 16.89 -18.25
C ARG A 165 -48.66 17.17 -18.22
N ILE A 166 -49.23 17.68 -19.30
CA ILE A 166 -50.68 17.88 -19.43
C ILE A 166 -51.41 16.53 -19.38
N MET A 167 -50.94 15.53 -20.12
CA MET A 167 -51.53 14.18 -20.08
C MET A 167 -51.47 13.54 -18.69
N ILE A 168 -50.38 13.75 -17.94
CA ILE A 168 -50.27 13.31 -16.55
C ILE A 168 -51.27 14.04 -15.65
N ASP A 169 -51.41 15.37 -15.80
CA ASP A 169 -52.40 16.14 -15.04
C ASP A 169 -53.84 15.66 -15.33
N GLU A 170 -54.15 15.30 -16.58
CA GLU A 170 -55.46 14.78 -17.00
C GLU A 170 -55.76 13.39 -16.41
N GLU A 171 -54.78 12.49 -16.44
CA GLU A 171 -54.94 11.13 -15.89
C GLU A 171 -54.90 11.13 -14.34
N GLU A 172 -54.15 12.05 -13.71
CA GLU A 172 -54.19 12.28 -12.26
C GLU A 172 -55.57 12.74 -11.78
N ALA A 173 -56.27 13.57 -12.56
CA ALA A 173 -57.61 14.02 -12.23
C ALA A 173 -58.63 12.85 -12.14
N LEU A 174 -58.34 11.72 -12.77
CA LEU A 174 -59.12 10.48 -12.62
C LEU A 174 -58.83 9.78 -11.30
N LEU A 175 -57.57 9.75 -10.84
CA LEU A 175 -57.17 9.17 -9.55
C LEU A 175 -57.87 9.83 -8.36
N LEU A 176 -58.03 11.16 -8.42
CA LEU A 176 -58.66 11.95 -7.36
C LEU A 176 -60.14 11.61 -7.15
N LYS A 177 -60.79 10.95 -8.11
CA LYS A 177 -62.22 10.61 -8.04
C LYS A 177 -62.49 9.24 -7.43
N GLU A 178 -61.46 8.40 -7.31
CA GLU A 178 -61.64 6.96 -7.07
C GLU A 178 -60.96 6.43 -5.80
N ASP A 179 -60.53 7.32 -4.89
CA ASP A 179 -59.88 6.99 -3.61
C ASP A 179 -58.74 5.94 -3.75
N ARG A 180 -57.93 6.10 -4.80
CA ARG A 180 -56.90 5.14 -5.19
C ARG A 180 -55.59 5.33 -4.42
N LYS A 181 -54.76 4.26 -4.44
CA LYS A 181 -53.42 4.21 -3.81
C LYS A 181 -52.51 5.37 -4.22
N GLN A 182 -51.53 5.65 -3.37
CA GLN A 182 -50.56 6.72 -3.59
C GLN A 182 -49.71 6.47 -4.84
N LYS A 183 -49.48 7.51 -5.64
CA LYS A 183 -48.72 7.43 -6.91
C LYS A 183 -47.68 8.54 -7.04
N LEU A 184 -46.52 8.21 -7.58
CA LEU A 184 -45.45 9.14 -7.92
C LEU A 184 -45.17 9.13 -9.43
N PHE A 185 -45.38 10.26 -10.08
CA PHE A 185 -44.93 10.50 -11.45
C PHE A 185 -43.58 11.24 -11.42
N LEU A 186 -42.55 10.64 -12.01
CA LEU A 186 -41.22 11.21 -12.08
C LEU A 186 -40.76 11.30 -13.54
N LEU A 187 -40.51 12.52 -14.03
CA LEU A 187 -39.88 12.77 -15.32
C LEU A 187 -38.40 13.05 -15.09
N LEU A 188 -37.54 12.11 -15.50
CA LEU A 188 -36.09 12.25 -15.42
C LEU A 188 -35.56 12.82 -16.74
N LEU A 189 -35.35 14.14 -16.77
CA LEU A 189 -34.79 14.86 -17.90
C LEU A 189 -33.27 14.84 -17.82
N HIS A 190 -32.62 14.12 -18.72
CA HIS A 190 -31.17 14.09 -18.79
C HIS A 190 -30.65 14.89 -19.98
N PHE A 191 -29.64 15.73 -19.72
CA PHE A 191 -29.09 16.67 -20.68
C PHE A 191 -27.63 16.36 -21.01
N PRO A 192 -27.23 16.46 -22.29
CA PRO A 192 -25.81 16.40 -22.63
C PRO A 192 -25.07 17.59 -21.98
N PRO A 193 -23.79 17.42 -21.61
CA PRO A 193 -23.03 18.44 -20.90
C PRO A 193 -23.02 19.82 -21.59
N SER A 194 -22.96 19.82 -22.92
CA SER A 194 -22.98 21.05 -23.74
C SER A 194 -24.22 21.91 -23.57
N LYS A 195 -25.36 21.34 -23.17
CA LYS A 195 -26.60 22.08 -22.91
C LYS A 195 -26.67 22.61 -21.48
N PHE A 196 -25.98 21.97 -20.54
CA PHE A 196 -26.07 22.27 -19.11
C PHE A 196 -25.51 23.64 -18.70
N ALA A 197 -24.68 24.25 -19.55
CA ALA A 197 -24.14 25.60 -19.34
C ALA A 197 -25.18 26.73 -19.52
N ASN A 198 -26.35 26.43 -20.09
CA ASN A 198 -27.42 27.41 -20.35
C ASN A 198 -28.71 26.99 -19.65
N ALA A 199 -29.70 27.90 -19.61
CA ALA A 199 -31.05 27.59 -19.15
C ALA A 199 -31.65 26.46 -20.02
N CYS A 200 -31.68 25.25 -19.46
CA CYS A 200 -32.01 24.02 -20.19
C CYS A 200 -33.51 23.79 -20.34
N TYR A 201 -34.29 24.14 -19.32
CA TYR A 201 -35.72 23.93 -19.24
C TYR A 201 -36.32 24.85 -18.16
N PRO A 202 -37.52 25.45 -18.38
CA PRO A 202 -38.12 26.33 -17.40
C PRO A 202 -38.74 25.57 -16.22
N SER A 203 -38.29 25.87 -15.00
CA SER A 203 -38.81 25.30 -13.76
C SER A 203 -40.02 26.07 -13.23
N LEU A 204 -41.21 25.77 -13.75
CA LEU A 204 -42.47 26.39 -13.31
C LEU A 204 -43.19 25.48 -12.30
N PHE A 205 -43.19 25.87 -11.02
CA PHE A 205 -43.87 25.19 -9.91
C PHE A 205 -45.38 25.41 -9.93
N LEU A 206 -46.05 24.82 -10.92
CA LEU A 206 -47.49 24.95 -11.15
C LEU A 206 -48.18 23.59 -11.01
N ARG A 207 -49.45 23.60 -10.58
CA ARG A 207 -50.32 22.41 -10.53
C ARG A 207 -49.71 21.22 -9.77
N GLY A 208 -48.98 21.47 -8.70
CA GLY A 208 -48.38 20.43 -7.87
C GLY A 208 -47.11 19.78 -8.44
N TRP A 209 -46.59 20.26 -9.57
CA TRP A 209 -45.28 19.83 -10.08
C TRP A 209 -44.15 20.38 -9.21
N ASP A 210 -43.36 19.46 -8.64
CA ASP A 210 -42.09 19.77 -8.00
C ASP A 210 -40.94 19.67 -9.02
N HIS A 211 -39.86 20.37 -8.73
CA HIS A 211 -38.69 20.42 -9.59
C HIS A 211 -37.42 20.23 -8.78
N CYS A 212 -36.53 19.37 -9.23
CA CYS A 212 -35.26 19.13 -8.53
C CYS A 212 -34.12 18.84 -9.50
N TYR A 213 -32.91 19.27 -9.14
CA TYR A 213 -31.68 18.80 -9.76
C TYR A 213 -31.18 17.53 -9.06
N LEU A 214 -30.63 16.60 -9.81
CA LEU A 214 -30.01 15.37 -9.33
C LEU A 214 -28.64 15.22 -10.00
N ASP A 215 -27.58 15.18 -9.21
CA ASP A 215 -26.21 15.06 -9.73
C ASP A 215 -25.92 13.64 -10.22
N THR A 216 -26.36 12.66 -9.43
CA THR A 216 -26.15 11.23 -9.69
C THR A 216 -27.45 10.46 -9.60
N VAL A 217 -27.73 9.67 -10.64
CA VAL A 217 -28.92 8.82 -10.67
C VAL A 217 -28.78 7.63 -9.71
N ALA A 218 -27.59 7.08 -9.57
CA ALA A 218 -27.36 5.91 -8.73
C ALA A 218 -26.28 6.14 -7.68
N HIS A 219 -26.39 5.37 -6.59
CA HIS A 219 -25.20 4.95 -5.86
C HIS A 219 -24.54 3.88 -6.73
N SER A 220 -23.35 4.15 -7.27
CA SER A 220 -22.63 3.10 -8.00
C SER A 220 -22.51 1.88 -7.06
N THR A 221 -23.03 0.73 -7.48
CA THR A 221 -22.91 -0.53 -6.72
C THR A 221 -21.54 -1.17 -6.86
N ALA A 222 -20.62 -0.50 -7.54
CA ALA A 222 -19.21 -0.85 -7.45
C ALA A 222 -18.78 -0.65 -5.99
N THR A 223 -18.25 -1.71 -5.38
CA THR A 223 -17.50 -1.59 -4.13
C THR A 223 -16.45 -0.50 -4.29
N GLY A 224 -16.29 0.38 -3.32
CA GLY A 224 -15.25 1.40 -3.32
C GLY A 224 -15.71 2.75 -3.84
N VAL A 225 -17.00 3.07 -3.77
CA VAL A 225 -17.53 4.39 -4.15
C VAL A 225 -17.42 5.37 -2.99
N ILE A 226 -17.06 6.61 -3.30
CA ILE A 226 -16.93 7.68 -2.32
C ILE A 226 -18.33 8.19 -1.99
N ASP A 227 -18.68 8.27 -0.70
CA ASP A 227 -19.85 9.03 -0.28
C ASP A 227 -19.58 10.52 -0.54
N ILE A 228 -20.05 11.00 -1.68
CA ILE A 228 -19.83 12.38 -2.11
C ILE A 228 -20.51 13.38 -1.16
N ARG A 229 -21.66 13.03 -0.58
CA ARG A 229 -22.32 13.87 0.41
C ARG A 229 -21.43 14.02 1.64
N ARG A 230 -20.79 12.94 2.10
CA ARG A 230 -19.79 13.01 3.19
C ARG A 230 -18.58 13.83 2.78
N TRP A 231 -18.08 13.69 1.56
CA TRP A 231 -17.00 14.52 1.04
C TRP A 231 -17.35 16.00 1.09
N PHE A 232 -18.53 16.38 0.60
CA PHE A 232 -19.04 17.75 0.70
C PHE A 232 -19.18 18.19 2.14
N TRP A 233 -19.68 17.32 3.02
CA TRP A 233 -19.80 17.61 4.44
C TRP A 233 -18.43 17.97 5.05
N ASP A 234 -17.41 17.14 4.83
CA ASP A 234 -16.07 17.37 5.35
C ASP A 234 -15.38 18.60 4.72
N CYS A 235 -15.75 19.00 3.50
CA CYS A 235 -15.23 20.21 2.85
C CYS A 235 -15.95 21.50 3.28
N CYS A 236 -17.26 21.43 3.51
CA CYS A 236 -18.12 22.59 3.73
C CYS A 236 -18.27 22.96 5.21
N PHE A 237 -18.01 22.04 6.12
CA PHE A 237 -18.23 22.24 7.55
C PHE A 237 -16.92 22.19 8.34
N LEU A 238 -16.81 23.04 9.37
CA LEU A 238 -15.64 23.08 10.25
C LEU A 238 -15.65 21.84 11.17
N PRO A 239 -14.49 21.15 11.34
CA PRO A 239 -14.38 19.94 12.16
C PRO A 239 -14.88 20.11 13.61
N ASP A 240 -14.81 21.32 14.17
CA ASP A 240 -15.07 21.60 15.58
C ASP A 240 -16.55 21.54 15.99
N THR A 241 -17.46 21.34 15.02
CA THR A 241 -18.92 21.41 15.28
C THR A 241 -19.58 20.05 15.46
N LEU A 242 -18.89 18.93 15.24
CA LEU A 242 -19.51 17.60 15.21
C LEU A 242 -18.64 16.50 15.80
N PRO A 243 -19.26 15.46 16.41
CA PRO A 243 -18.52 14.26 16.80
C PRO A 243 -17.92 13.60 15.54
N PRO A 244 -16.66 13.12 15.61
CA PRO A 244 -16.09 12.33 14.54
C PRO A 244 -16.94 11.07 14.33
N PRO A 245 -17.21 10.65 13.09
CA PRO A 245 -17.92 9.40 12.84
C PRO A 245 -17.13 8.20 13.38
N ASP A 246 -17.84 7.16 13.84
CA ASP A 246 -17.25 5.94 14.44
C ASP A 246 -16.35 5.14 13.48
N GLU A 247 -16.52 5.30 12.16
CA GLU A 247 -15.63 4.71 11.13
C GLU A 247 -15.25 5.73 10.04
N ASP A 248 -13.98 5.73 9.66
CA ASP A 248 -13.46 6.55 8.56
C ASP A 248 -13.90 5.98 7.21
N SER A 249 -15.06 6.44 6.72
CA SER A 249 -15.68 6.00 5.46
C SER A 249 -14.72 5.93 4.28
N LEU A 250 -13.73 6.84 4.19
CA LEU A 250 -12.73 6.84 3.12
C LEU A 250 -11.80 5.61 3.20
N ILE A 251 -11.46 5.13 4.40
CA ILE A 251 -10.65 3.91 4.56
C ILE A 251 -11.43 2.69 4.07
N THR A 252 -12.73 2.60 4.39
CA THR A 252 -13.60 1.54 3.91
C THR A 252 -13.68 1.54 2.39
N THR A 253 -13.93 2.71 1.79
CA THR A 253 -13.88 2.91 0.33
C THR A 253 -12.54 2.46 -0.26
N LEU A 254 -11.40 2.85 0.33
CA LEU A 254 -10.07 2.47 -0.18
C LEU A 254 -9.83 0.96 -0.13
N LYS A 255 -10.24 0.30 0.96
CA LYS A 255 -10.13 -1.17 1.12
C LYS A 255 -10.91 -1.90 0.04
N GLU A 256 -12.07 -1.39 -0.34
CA GLU A 256 -12.87 -1.94 -1.43
C GLU A 256 -12.21 -1.73 -2.80
N ILE A 257 -11.63 -0.55 -3.05
CA ILE A 257 -10.89 -0.23 -4.29
C ILE A 257 -9.63 -1.10 -4.45
N LEU A 258 -9.02 -1.61 -3.37
CA LEU A 258 -7.78 -2.42 -3.44
C LEU A 258 -7.89 -3.61 -4.40
N ASN A 259 -9.04 -4.29 -4.45
CA ASN A 259 -9.23 -5.43 -5.35
C ASN A 259 -9.16 -4.99 -6.83
N GLU A 260 -9.73 -3.83 -7.14
CA GLU A 260 -9.67 -3.24 -8.47
C GLU A 260 -8.27 -2.75 -8.86
N ALA A 261 -7.41 -2.45 -7.87
CA ALA A 261 -6.04 -2.05 -8.10
C ALA A 261 -5.14 -3.20 -8.58
N ILE A 262 -5.46 -4.46 -8.25
CA ILE A 262 -4.55 -5.60 -8.48
C ILE A 262 -4.15 -5.73 -9.96
N PRO A 263 -5.07 -5.70 -10.96
CA PRO A 263 -4.68 -5.80 -12.36
C PRO A 263 -3.76 -4.66 -12.82
N ILE A 264 -3.97 -3.46 -12.29
CA ILE A 264 -3.15 -2.27 -12.58
C ILE A 264 -1.75 -2.45 -11.96
N LEU A 265 -1.67 -2.94 -10.74
CA LEU A 265 -0.40 -3.24 -10.08
C LEU A 265 0.36 -4.36 -10.79
N ALA A 266 -0.33 -5.42 -11.21
CA ALA A 266 0.28 -6.56 -11.91
C ALA A 266 0.93 -6.16 -13.26
N SER A 267 0.41 -5.09 -13.89
CA SER A 267 0.90 -4.55 -15.16
C SER A 267 1.95 -3.44 -14.99
N ARG A 268 1.87 -2.62 -13.93
CA ARG A 268 2.73 -1.44 -13.75
C ARG A 268 3.88 -1.61 -12.77
N VAL A 269 3.78 -2.55 -11.82
CA VAL A 269 4.88 -2.87 -10.90
C VAL A 269 5.87 -3.80 -11.62
N PHE A 270 7.17 -3.57 -11.44
CA PHE A 270 8.19 -4.43 -12.03
C PHE A 270 8.32 -5.74 -11.27
N PHE A 271 8.42 -6.84 -12.03
CA PHE A 271 8.68 -8.19 -11.56
C PHE A 271 9.79 -8.79 -12.43
N GLY A 272 10.65 -9.65 -11.88
CA GLY A 272 11.59 -10.46 -12.67
C GLY A 272 13.05 -10.02 -12.63
N VAL A 273 13.54 -9.53 -11.49
CA VAL A 273 14.94 -9.10 -11.32
C VAL A 273 15.80 -10.17 -10.62
N VAL A 274 15.18 -11.17 -9.97
CA VAL A 274 15.89 -12.19 -9.19
C VAL A 274 15.30 -13.57 -9.45
N TYR A 275 16.14 -14.54 -9.83
CA TYR A 275 15.70 -15.91 -10.15
C TYR A 275 15.07 -16.65 -8.96
N ASN A 276 15.52 -16.36 -7.73
CA ASN A 276 15.10 -17.07 -6.52
C ASN A 276 14.07 -16.32 -5.66
N GLY A 277 13.68 -15.09 -6.04
CA GLY A 277 12.75 -14.28 -5.24
C GLY A 277 11.30 -14.74 -5.39
N HIS A 278 10.53 -14.82 -4.31
CA HIS A 278 9.12 -15.20 -4.36
C HIS A 278 8.26 -14.15 -5.10
N PHE A 279 8.45 -12.88 -4.75
CA PHE A 279 7.78 -11.73 -5.37
C PHE A 279 8.51 -11.28 -6.63
N ASN A 280 9.84 -11.21 -6.60
CA ASN A 280 10.62 -10.65 -7.69
C ASN A 280 11.02 -11.64 -8.80
N MET A 281 10.59 -12.91 -8.77
CA MET A 281 10.80 -13.83 -9.88
C MET A 281 9.94 -13.52 -11.11
N LYS A 282 10.41 -13.96 -12.28
CA LYS A 282 9.62 -13.92 -13.51
C LYS A 282 8.44 -14.88 -13.40
N MET A 283 7.22 -14.34 -13.45
CA MET A 283 5.98 -15.12 -13.29
C MET A 283 4.87 -14.67 -14.26
N SER A 284 3.90 -15.56 -14.52
CA SER A 284 2.72 -15.30 -15.35
C SER A 284 1.78 -14.27 -14.70
N GLY A 285 0.94 -13.60 -15.49
CA GLY A 285 -0.01 -12.60 -14.99
C GLY A 285 -0.94 -13.14 -13.88
N SER A 286 -1.45 -14.37 -14.01
CA SER A 286 -2.28 -15.00 -12.98
C SER A 286 -1.55 -15.20 -11.64
N LYS A 287 -0.27 -15.59 -11.68
CA LYS A 287 0.57 -15.71 -10.48
C LYS A 287 0.85 -14.34 -9.86
N ARG A 288 1.06 -13.29 -10.68
CA ARG A 288 1.20 -11.89 -10.19
C ARG A 288 -0.03 -11.41 -9.45
N THR A 289 -1.21 -11.63 -10.01
CA THR A 289 -2.48 -11.27 -9.36
C THR A 289 -2.62 -11.96 -8.00
N LYS A 290 -2.28 -13.25 -7.93
CA LYS A 290 -2.36 -14.01 -6.66
C LYS A 290 -1.36 -13.49 -5.63
N ILE A 291 -0.10 -13.27 -6.00
CA ILE A 291 0.91 -12.79 -5.06
C ILE A 291 0.64 -11.36 -4.58
N LEU A 292 0.13 -10.50 -5.45
CA LEU A 292 -0.31 -9.15 -5.07
C LEU A 292 -1.51 -9.19 -4.12
N LYS A 293 -2.46 -10.10 -4.34
CA LYS A 293 -3.57 -10.30 -3.41
C LYS A 293 -3.06 -10.71 -2.02
N THR A 294 -2.14 -11.68 -1.96
CA THR A 294 -1.51 -12.08 -0.70
C THR A 294 -0.72 -10.95 -0.05
N LEU A 295 0.02 -10.14 -0.83
CA LEU A 295 0.73 -8.99 -0.31
C LEU A 295 -0.21 -7.96 0.32
N LEU A 296 -1.26 -7.57 -0.40
CA LEU A 296 -2.16 -6.49 0.00
C LEU A 296 -3.06 -6.89 1.17
N PHE A 297 -3.61 -8.11 1.14
CA PHE A 297 -4.59 -8.56 2.13
C PHE A 297 -3.94 -9.42 3.21
N ASP A 298 -3.35 -10.57 2.85
CA ASP A 298 -2.86 -11.55 3.83
C ASP A 298 -1.64 -11.04 4.61
N LYS A 299 -0.74 -10.30 3.94
CA LYS A 299 0.45 -9.69 4.57
C LYS A 299 0.16 -8.31 5.17
N GLY A 300 -1.05 -7.77 4.99
CA GLY A 300 -1.50 -6.53 5.62
C GLY A 300 -0.92 -5.23 5.03
N VAL A 301 -0.16 -5.30 3.93
CA VAL A 301 0.45 -4.09 3.31
C VAL A 301 -0.63 -3.15 2.78
N GLY A 302 -1.73 -3.69 2.24
CA GLY A 302 -2.84 -2.90 1.71
C GLY A 302 -3.48 -2.00 2.77
N ASN A 303 -3.69 -2.51 3.98
CA ASN A 303 -4.26 -1.72 5.09
C ASN A 303 -3.37 -0.52 5.44
N VAL A 304 -2.06 -0.74 5.57
CA VAL A 304 -1.10 0.34 5.84
C VAL A 304 -1.12 1.37 4.70
N LEU A 305 -1.13 0.92 3.45
CA LEU A 305 -1.18 1.84 2.31
C LEU A 305 -2.49 2.65 2.24
N CYS A 306 -3.63 2.06 2.60
CA CYS A 306 -4.90 2.79 2.72
C CYS A 306 -4.82 3.90 3.79
N GLU A 307 -4.30 3.59 4.99
CA GLU A 307 -4.10 4.57 6.07
C GLU A 307 -3.15 5.70 5.64
N ARG A 308 -2.05 5.34 4.96
CA ARG A 308 -1.09 6.31 4.43
C ARG A 308 -1.72 7.22 3.38
N PHE A 309 -2.49 6.67 2.45
CA PHE A 309 -3.18 7.47 1.43
C PHE A 309 -4.26 8.36 2.03
N ARG A 310 -5.00 7.86 3.03
CA ARG A 310 -6.01 8.63 3.77
C ARG A 310 -5.45 9.92 4.38
N SER A 311 -4.18 9.92 4.79
CA SER A 311 -3.51 11.08 5.38
C SER A 311 -3.37 12.30 4.44
N TYR A 312 -3.47 12.10 3.11
CA TYR A 312 -3.52 13.21 2.15
C TYR A 312 -4.83 14.00 2.21
N TRP A 313 -5.93 13.32 2.53
CA TRP A 313 -7.28 13.84 2.37
C TRP A 313 -7.74 14.61 3.61
N LYS A 314 -7.02 15.71 3.85
CA LYS A 314 -7.45 16.74 4.80
C LYS A 314 -8.55 17.60 4.17
N PRO A 315 -9.44 18.24 4.96
CA PRO A 315 -10.54 19.06 4.44
C PRO A 315 -10.13 20.09 3.37
N ASN A 316 -8.99 20.75 3.56
CA ASN A 316 -8.45 21.73 2.61
C ASN A 316 -8.08 21.09 1.26
N VAL A 317 -7.45 19.91 1.27
CA VAL A 317 -7.10 19.17 0.04
C VAL A 317 -8.36 18.66 -0.64
N MET A 318 -9.32 18.13 0.12
CA MET A 318 -10.61 17.68 -0.42
C MET A 318 -11.37 18.83 -1.10
N SER A 319 -11.35 20.02 -0.49
CA SER A 319 -11.94 21.24 -1.06
C SER A 319 -11.26 21.67 -2.35
N GLU A 320 -9.92 21.60 -2.43
CA GLU A 320 -9.17 21.92 -3.66
C GLU A 320 -9.57 20.99 -4.82
N TYR A 321 -9.70 19.69 -4.55
CA TYR A 321 -10.12 18.72 -5.57
C TYR A 321 -11.58 18.87 -5.96
N LEU A 322 -12.45 19.25 -5.02
CA LEU A 322 -13.83 19.62 -5.32
C LEU A 322 -13.88 20.84 -6.25
N GLU A 323 -13.09 21.87 -6.00
CA GLU A 323 -13.01 23.05 -6.88
C GLU A 323 -12.47 22.71 -8.27
N LYS A 324 -11.47 21.82 -8.36
CA LYS A 324 -10.99 21.29 -9.65
C LYS A 324 -12.09 20.52 -10.40
N ALA A 325 -12.88 19.71 -9.69
CA ALA A 325 -14.02 19.00 -10.28
C ALA A 325 -15.09 19.97 -10.79
N VAL A 326 -15.40 21.04 -10.05
CA VAL A 326 -16.30 22.11 -10.51
C VAL A 326 -15.75 22.79 -11.77
N ALA A 327 -14.47 23.16 -11.78
CA ALA A 327 -13.86 23.80 -12.95
C ALA A 327 -13.88 22.86 -14.18
N PHE A 328 -13.60 21.58 -13.99
CA PHE A 328 -13.65 20.56 -15.04
C PHE A 328 -15.06 20.39 -15.59
N THR A 329 -16.05 20.20 -14.72
CA THR A 329 -17.46 19.97 -15.11
C THR A 329 -18.11 21.16 -15.81
N ARG A 330 -17.63 22.38 -15.57
CA ARG A 330 -18.04 23.59 -16.31
C ARG A 330 -17.43 23.70 -17.70
N SER A 331 -16.32 23.00 -17.96
CA SER A 331 -15.75 22.97 -19.30
C SER A 331 -16.74 22.32 -20.26
N LYS A 332 -16.89 22.88 -21.47
CA LYS A 332 -17.85 22.39 -22.47
C LYS A 332 -17.56 20.96 -22.93
N ASP A 333 -16.37 20.45 -22.62
CA ASP A 333 -15.85 19.15 -23.04
C ASP A 333 -16.02 18.06 -21.96
N SER A 334 -16.40 18.41 -20.72
CA SER A 334 -16.57 17.42 -19.66
C SER A 334 -17.84 16.59 -19.88
N THR A 335 -17.70 15.27 -19.89
CA THR A 335 -18.82 14.32 -19.91
C THR A 335 -19.25 13.85 -18.52
N LEU A 336 -18.54 14.25 -17.47
CA LEU A 336 -18.75 13.79 -16.10
C LEU A 336 -19.55 14.82 -15.26
N ASN A 337 -20.25 14.34 -14.24
CA ASN A 337 -20.74 15.17 -13.13
C ASN A 337 -19.64 15.35 -12.07
N ILE A 338 -19.91 16.13 -11.02
CA ILE A 338 -18.92 16.41 -9.97
C ILE A 338 -18.56 15.13 -9.22
N THR A 339 -19.57 14.33 -8.87
CA THR A 339 -19.40 13.09 -8.13
C THR A 339 -18.46 12.12 -8.86
N ASP A 340 -18.71 11.87 -10.13
CA ASP A 340 -17.92 10.99 -10.99
C ASP A 340 -16.53 11.55 -11.23
N SER A 341 -16.39 12.88 -11.36
CA SER A 341 -15.09 13.55 -11.51
C SER A 341 -14.22 13.36 -10.27
N ILE A 342 -14.77 13.55 -9.07
CA ILE A 342 -14.06 13.33 -7.80
C ILE A 342 -13.71 11.86 -7.64
N HIS A 343 -14.68 10.96 -7.83
CA HIS A 343 -14.46 9.53 -7.69
C HIS A 343 -13.37 9.01 -8.64
N THR A 344 -13.43 9.39 -9.91
CA THR A 344 -12.42 9.00 -10.92
C THR A 344 -11.04 9.54 -10.56
N THR A 345 -10.96 10.80 -10.12
CA THR A 345 -9.69 11.44 -9.76
C THR A 345 -9.08 10.80 -8.51
N PHE A 346 -9.88 10.59 -7.46
CA PHE A 346 -9.44 9.93 -6.24
C PHE A 346 -8.93 8.52 -6.50
N LYS A 347 -9.70 7.73 -7.27
CA LYS A 347 -9.33 6.36 -7.66
C LYS A 347 -8.05 6.32 -8.48
N SER A 348 -7.92 7.19 -9.48
CA SER A 348 -6.69 7.31 -10.28
C SER A 348 -5.48 7.64 -9.42
N LEU A 349 -5.60 8.61 -8.50
CA LEU A 349 -4.51 8.99 -7.60
C LEU A 349 -4.13 7.87 -6.64
N PHE A 350 -5.12 7.12 -6.16
CA PHE A 350 -4.86 5.97 -5.31
C PHE A 350 -4.10 4.88 -6.05
N PHE A 351 -4.46 4.58 -7.30
CA PHE A 351 -3.72 3.62 -8.11
C PHE A 351 -2.29 4.07 -8.40
N ASP A 352 -2.08 5.35 -8.74
CA ASP A 352 -0.74 5.89 -8.92
C ASP A 352 0.08 5.83 -7.62
N PHE A 353 -0.54 6.11 -6.48
CA PHE A 353 0.06 5.96 -5.16
C PHE A 353 0.46 4.52 -4.86
N LEU A 354 -0.42 3.54 -5.09
CA LEU A 354 -0.10 2.14 -4.86
C LEU A 354 1.05 1.66 -5.76
N VAL A 355 1.05 2.03 -7.05
CA VAL A 355 2.15 1.70 -7.97
C VAL A 355 3.47 2.28 -7.46
N TYR A 356 3.47 3.56 -7.07
CA TYR A 356 4.66 4.21 -6.53
C TYR A 356 5.13 3.53 -5.24
N MET A 357 4.23 3.35 -4.27
CA MET A 357 4.57 2.83 -2.95
C MET A 357 5.04 1.38 -3.04
N ILE A 358 4.36 0.51 -3.78
CA ILE A 358 4.79 -0.88 -3.93
C ILE A 358 6.15 -0.94 -4.63
N SER A 359 6.37 -0.13 -5.67
CA SER A 359 7.68 -0.06 -6.33
C SER A 359 8.78 0.40 -5.37
N ARG A 360 8.50 1.43 -4.57
CA ARG A 360 9.42 2.00 -3.58
C ARG A 360 9.72 1.03 -2.44
N ILE A 361 8.69 0.35 -1.94
CA ILE A 361 8.81 -0.67 -0.89
C ILE A 361 9.55 -1.90 -1.42
N ASN A 362 9.40 -2.23 -2.70
CA ASN A 362 10.08 -3.35 -3.33
C ASN A 362 11.54 -3.08 -3.74
N GLU A 363 12.05 -1.86 -3.50
CA GLU A 363 13.47 -1.58 -3.75
C GLU A 363 14.35 -2.58 -2.99
N ASP A 364 15.46 -2.99 -3.60
CA ASP A 364 16.38 -4.01 -3.08
C ASP A 364 15.69 -5.34 -2.67
N CYS A 365 14.56 -5.66 -3.28
CA CYS A 365 13.78 -6.89 -3.07
C CYS A 365 13.19 -7.05 -1.66
N ASN A 366 12.92 -5.95 -0.95
CA ASN A 366 12.41 -6.03 0.42
C ASN A 366 11.07 -6.77 0.54
N ILE A 367 10.19 -6.71 -0.46
CA ILE A 367 8.90 -7.44 -0.41
C ILE A 367 9.12 -8.96 -0.30
N ASP A 368 10.21 -9.50 -0.88
CA ASP A 368 10.50 -10.94 -0.79
C ASP A 368 10.62 -11.43 0.66
N VAL A 369 11.07 -10.57 1.59
CA VAL A 369 11.14 -10.88 3.03
C VAL A 369 9.81 -11.43 3.56
N LEU A 370 8.69 -10.84 3.13
CA LEU A 370 7.35 -11.25 3.57
C LEU A 370 6.93 -12.63 3.05
N PHE A 371 7.58 -13.13 2.01
CA PHE A 371 7.26 -14.39 1.36
C PHE A 371 8.30 -15.49 1.66
N LEU A 372 9.36 -15.18 2.41
CA LEU A 372 10.30 -16.19 2.86
C LEU A 372 9.65 -17.17 3.84
N PRO A 373 10.00 -18.46 3.81
CA PRO A 373 9.58 -19.43 4.83
C PRO A 373 9.99 -19.04 6.25
N SER A 374 11.06 -18.27 6.39
CA SER A 374 11.56 -17.74 7.66
C SER A 374 10.81 -16.49 8.14
N CYS A 375 9.85 -15.94 7.38
CA CYS A 375 9.13 -14.74 7.79
C CYS A 375 8.27 -15.00 9.04
N THR A 376 8.70 -14.46 10.18
CA THR A 376 7.98 -14.54 11.46
C THR A 376 7.00 -13.36 11.63
N PRO A 377 5.99 -13.46 12.51
CA PRO A 377 5.08 -12.34 12.80
C PRO A 377 5.80 -11.05 13.24
N PRO A 378 6.86 -11.09 14.08
CA PRO A 378 7.67 -9.90 14.39
C PRO A 378 8.33 -9.28 13.17
N THR A 379 8.82 -10.10 12.23
CA THR A 379 9.43 -9.62 10.98
C THR A 379 8.41 -8.91 10.10
N GLN A 380 7.20 -9.49 9.99
CA GLN A 380 6.09 -8.86 9.28
C GLN A 380 5.66 -7.55 9.95
N SER A 381 5.58 -7.52 11.29
CA SER A 381 5.25 -6.30 12.03
C SER A 381 6.26 -5.20 11.77
N LEU A 382 7.56 -5.51 11.89
CA LEU A 382 8.64 -4.57 11.59
C LEU A 382 8.55 -4.04 10.15
N PHE A 383 8.29 -4.92 9.19
CA PHE A 383 8.10 -4.51 7.79
C PHE A 383 6.97 -3.48 7.67
N LEU A 384 5.80 -3.77 8.25
CA LEU A 384 4.64 -2.88 8.20
C LEU A 384 4.89 -1.55 8.93
N ASP A 385 5.59 -1.58 10.07
CA ASP A 385 5.96 -0.39 10.83
C ASP A 385 6.91 0.52 10.05
N ILE A 386 7.88 -0.05 9.33
CA ILE A 386 8.74 0.72 8.44
C ILE A 386 7.91 1.29 7.27
N VAL A 387 6.99 0.51 6.68
CA VAL A 387 6.09 1.02 5.60
C VAL A 387 5.27 2.23 6.08
N ARG A 388 4.81 2.25 7.33
CA ARG A 388 4.05 3.38 7.91
C ARG A 388 4.83 4.69 7.95
N VAL A 389 6.16 4.64 7.93
CA VAL A 389 7.02 5.83 8.06
C VAL A 389 7.68 6.25 6.74
N PHE A 390 7.47 5.52 5.65
CA PHE A 390 8.00 5.90 4.33
C PHE A 390 7.56 7.30 3.92
N LYS A 391 8.49 8.12 3.43
CA LYS A 391 8.17 9.44 2.89
C LYS A 391 7.24 9.29 1.68
N ILE A 392 6.04 9.85 1.80
CA ILE A 392 5.04 9.88 0.74
C ILE A 392 5.23 11.16 -0.09
N PRO A 393 5.22 11.08 -1.44
CA PRO A 393 5.40 12.24 -2.31
C PRO A 393 4.16 13.16 -2.24
N LYS A 394 4.22 14.37 -2.80
CA LYS A 394 3.01 15.21 -2.92
C LYS A 394 2.04 14.59 -3.94
N LEU A 395 0.72 14.80 -3.77
CA LEU A 395 -0.29 14.29 -4.71
C LEU A 395 -0.02 14.69 -6.17
N SER A 396 0.46 15.92 -6.39
CA SER A 396 0.83 16.45 -7.70
C SER A 396 1.98 15.71 -8.38
N GLU A 397 2.83 15.03 -7.61
CA GLU A 397 4.01 14.31 -8.12
C GLU A 397 3.73 12.84 -8.40
N LEU A 398 2.61 12.29 -7.89
CA LEU A 398 2.30 10.86 -7.98
C LEU A 398 2.28 10.35 -9.40
N LYS A 399 1.61 11.06 -10.31
CA LYS A 399 1.45 10.64 -11.71
C LYS A 399 2.79 10.57 -12.46
N VAL A 400 3.70 11.50 -12.15
CA VAL A 400 5.04 11.51 -12.76
C VAL A 400 5.91 10.39 -12.20
N ARG A 401 5.89 10.21 -10.87
CA ARG A 401 6.70 9.19 -10.19
C ARG A 401 6.20 7.76 -10.42
N SER A 402 4.90 7.56 -10.65
CA SER A 402 4.30 6.24 -10.94
C SER A 402 4.50 5.80 -12.40
N ALA A 403 4.82 6.72 -13.31
CA ALA A 403 5.04 6.43 -14.73
C ALA A 403 6.43 5.84 -15.01
N HIS A 404 7.41 6.12 -14.14
CA HIS A 404 8.80 5.65 -14.28
C HIS A 404 9.25 4.95 -13.01
N PRO A 405 8.72 3.74 -12.71
CA PRO A 405 9.23 3.02 -11.56
C PRO A 405 10.72 2.70 -11.79
N GLN A 406 11.55 2.93 -10.79
CA GLN A 406 12.99 2.68 -10.93
C GLN A 406 13.23 1.18 -11.09
N LEU A 407 13.89 0.80 -12.18
CA LEU A 407 14.37 -0.57 -12.33
C LEU A 407 15.46 -0.83 -11.28
N GLY A 408 15.17 -1.74 -10.35
CA GLY A 408 16.18 -2.29 -9.47
C GLY A 408 17.26 -2.98 -10.31
N LYS A 409 18.52 -2.82 -9.91
CA LYS A 409 19.63 -3.62 -10.45
C LYS A 409 19.39 -5.09 -10.05
N GLU A 410 19.85 -6.02 -10.88
CA GLU A 410 19.87 -7.45 -10.52
C GLU A 410 20.55 -7.63 -9.15
N ALA A 411 19.78 -8.11 -8.19
CA ALA A 411 20.26 -8.40 -6.85
C ALA A 411 20.67 -9.87 -6.79
N SER A 412 21.94 -10.13 -6.44
CA SER A 412 22.45 -11.48 -6.23
C SER A 412 21.98 -12.10 -4.90
N TYR A 413 21.36 -11.30 -4.02
CA TYR A 413 21.02 -11.68 -2.66
C TYR A 413 19.59 -11.26 -2.28
N LEU A 414 18.84 -12.19 -1.67
CA LEU A 414 17.51 -11.94 -1.11
C LEU A 414 17.65 -11.53 0.36
N PRO A 415 17.16 -10.33 0.75
CA PRO A 415 17.19 -9.91 2.14
C PRO A 415 16.31 -10.80 3.02
N GLN A 416 16.75 -11.05 4.25
CA GLN A 416 15.96 -11.65 5.32
C GLN A 416 15.44 -10.59 6.30
N PHE A 417 16.13 -9.45 6.40
CA PHE A 417 15.77 -8.35 7.26
C PHE A 417 15.03 -7.24 6.46
N PRO A 418 13.86 -6.78 6.93
CA PRO A 418 13.11 -5.70 6.27
C PRO A 418 13.94 -4.43 6.06
N PHE A 419 14.10 -3.98 4.82
CA PHE A 419 14.78 -2.72 4.47
C PHE A 419 16.23 -2.64 4.94
N PHE A 420 16.94 -3.78 5.00
CA PHE A 420 18.30 -3.89 5.51
C PHE A 420 19.24 -2.79 5.00
N LYS A 421 19.31 -2.57 3.69
CA LYS A 421 20.22 -1.57 3.10
C LYS A 421 19.96 -0.15 3.60
N THR A 422 18.69 0.19 3.80
CA THR A 422 18.32 1.51 4.29
C THR A 422 18.78 1.65 5.73
N VAL A 423 18.43 0.68 6.58
CA VAL A 423 18.77 0.68 8.01
C VAL A 423 20.28 0.62 8.24
N SER A 424 20.99 -0.30 7.57
CA SER A 424 22.45 -0.42 7.59
C SER A 424 23.12 0.88 7.16
N GLY A 425 22.68 1.50 6.06
CA GLY A 425 23.23 2.75 5.58
C GLY A 425 23.00 3.94 6.53
N GLU A 426 21.92 3.94 7.32
CA GLU A 426 21.74 4.96 8.37
C GLU A 426 22.73 4.78 9.52
N VAL A 427 22.97 3.54 9.95
CA VAL A 427 23.95 3.24 11.00
C VAL A 427 25.37 3.57 10.52
N GLU A 428 25.74 3.18 9.30
CA GLU A 428 27.04 3.48 8.70
C GLU A 428 27.30 4.98 8.63
N ARG A 429 26.30 5.77 8.22
CA ARG A 429 26.37 7.24 8.20
C ARG A 429 26.60 7.79 9.60
N LEU A 430 25.88 7.30 10.61
CA LEU A 430 26.06 7.74 12.01
C LEU A 430 27.45 7.39 12.56
N VAL A 431 28.00 6.25 12.16
CA VAL A 431 29.38 5.86 12.52
C VAL A 431 30.39 6.82 11.89
N GLU A 432 30.22 7.14 10.60
CA GLU A 432 31.12 8.06 9.90
C GLU A 432 31.01 9.49 10.47
N ASP A 433 29.80 10.01 10.66
CA ASP A 433 29.57 11.33 11.28
C ASP A 433 30.20 11.40 12.69
N SER A 434 30.14 10.30 13.45
CA SER A 434 30.73 10.22 14.79
C SER A 434 32.25 10.10 14.75
N ARG A 435 32.80 9.51 13.70
CA ARG A 435 34.24 9.46 13.44
C ARG A 435 34.77 10.82 13.07
N GLU A 436 34.11 11.53 12.17
CA GLU A 436 34.42 12.92 11.84
C GLU A 436 34.40 13.79 13.10
N GLU A 437 33.32 13.72 13.89
CA GLU A 437 33.21 14.48 15.16
C GLU A 437 34.35 14.17 16.14
N ALA A 438 34.73 12.90 16.30
CA ALA A 438 35.84 12.50 17.15
C ALA A 438 37.17 13.10 16.63
N ASN A 439 37.38 13.10 15.32
CA ASN A 439 38.59 13.65 14.70
C ASN A 439 38.66 15.18 14.88
N THR A 440 37.56 15.90 14.70
CA THR A 440 37.54 17.37 14.86
C THR A 440 37.79 17.79 16.32
N LYS A 441 37.23 17.06 17.29
CA LYS A 441 37.50 17.32 18.73
C LYS A 441 38.95 17.04 19.11
N THR A 442 39.59 16.07 18.45
CA THR A 442 41.01 15.75 18.70
C THR A 442 41.93 16.83 18.12
N ASN A 443 41.59 17.40 16.95
CA ASN A 443 42.32 18.51 16.36
C ASN A 443 42.18 19.83 17.16
N ILE A 444 41.00 20.13 17.70
CA ILE A 444 40.78 21.35 18.52
C ILE A 444 41.56 21.30 19.85
N MET A 445 41.82 20.10 20.41
CA MET A 445 42.72 19.96 21.58
C MET A 445 44.21 19.91 21.20
N GLY A 446 44.55 19.65 19.93
CA GLY A 446 45.92 19.63 19.41
C GLY A 446 46.45 21.02 19.05
N ASP A 447 45.57 21.97 18.71
CA ASP A 447 45.93 23.35 18.33
C ASP A 447 46.31 24.27 19.51
N LEU A 448 46.50 23.72 20.71
CA LEU A 448 47.02 24.48 21.86
C LEU A 448 48.54 24.36 22.05
N GLU A 449 49.27 23.53 21.29
CA GLU A 449 50.73 23.52 21.35
C GLU A 449 51.42 23.34 19.98
N THR A 450 52.11 24.42 19.60
CA THR A 450 53.35 24.53 18.80
C THR A 450 53.33 24.61 17.27
N ASP A 451 54.12 25.60 16.84
CA ASP A 451 54.45 26.03 15.48
C ASP A 451 54.87 24.91 14.52
N GLY A 452 54.28 24.95 13.33
CA GLY A 452 55.01 24.95 12.07
C GLY A 452 55.88 23.75 11.73
N VAL A 453 55.27 22.67 11.21
CA VAL A 453 55.83 21.85 10.11
C VAL A 453 54.66 21.25 9.31
N GLU A 454 54.60 21.52 8.00
CA GLU A 454 53.79 20.76 7.04
C GLU A 454 54.20 19.28 7.07
N LEU A 455 53.38 18.42 7.66
CA LEU A 455 53.55 16.97 7.62
C LEU A 455 52.20 16.30 7.32
N SER A 456 52.20 15.59 6.20
CA SER A 456 51.19 14.61 5.76
C SER A 456 50.56 13.85 6.94
N ILE A 457 49.27 14.08 7.17
CA ILE A 457 48.48 13.47 8.24
C ILE A 457 48.40 11.96 8.01
N THR A 458 49.35 11.24 8.60
CA THR A 458 49.27 9.79 8.82
C THR A 458 49.06 9.63 10.32
N TYR A 459 47.90 9.13 10.71
CA TYR A 459 47.47 8.92 12.10
C TYR A 459 48.55 8.21 12.95
N ARG A 460 49.33 8.99 13.71
CA ARG A 460 50.15 8.55 14.85
C ARG A 460 49.69 9.30 16.10
N GLY A 461 48.47 9.01 16.56
CA GLY A 461 47.91 9.64 17.76
C GLY A 461 47.02 8.74 18.61
N LEU A 462 46.48 7.65 18.05
CA LEU A 462 45.80 6.59 18.80
C LEU A 462 46.54 5.28 18.50
N THR A 463 47.60 5.01 19.24
CA THR A 463 48.39 3.77 19.12
C THR A 463 47.64 2.50 19.54
N ASN A 464 46.35 2.60 19.90
CA ASN A 464 45.51 1.45 20.20
C ASN A 464 44.15 1.57 19.48
N GLN A 465 43.96 0.83 18.39
CA GLN A 465 42.68 0.71 17.67
C GLN A 465 41.51 0.35 18.60
N GLN A 466 41.76 -0.35 19.72
CA GLN A 466 40.74 -0.67 20.72
C GLN A 466 40.20 0.56 21.45
N SER A 467 41.03 1.60 21.65
CA SER A 467 40.62 2.85 22.30
C SER A 467 39.70 3.67 21.40
N LEU A 468 40.02 3.75 20.10
CA LEU A 468 39.17 4.38 19.09
C LEU A 468 37.81 3.69 19.01
N ILE A 469 37.81 2.35 18.98
CA ILE A 469 36.59 1.55 18.95
C ILE A 469 35.71 1.80 20.17
N ARG A 470 36.30 1.85 21.38
CA ARG A 470 35.56 2.13 22.60
C ARG A 470 34.90 3.52 22.53
N HIS A 471 35.66 4.53 22.12
CA HIS A 471 35.18 5.90 22.02
C HIS A 471 34.06 6.07 20.97
N LEU A 472 34.26 5.51 19.76
CA LEU A 472 33.26 5.56 18.69
C LEU A 472 31.97 4.85 19.11
N LYS A 473 32.07 3.68 19.75
CA LYS A 473 30.89 2.98 20.28
C LYS A 473 30.10 3.85 21.24
N GLU A 474 30.76 4.48 22.21
CA GLU A 474 30.07 5.32 23.20
C GLU A 474 29.32 6.49 22.55
N ILE A 475 29.93 7.14 21.56
CA ILE A 475 29.29 8.25 20.81
C ILE A 475 28.09 7.74 20.02
N VAL A 476 28.27 6.68 19.24
CA VAL A 476 27.22 6.15 18.36
C VAL A 476 26.07 5.56 19.18
N VAL A 477 26.34 4.82 20.26
CA VAL A 477 25.31 4.32 21.18
C VAL A 477 24.50 5.47 21.76
N ARG A 478 25.15 6.57 22.18
CA ARG A 478 24.44 7.74 22.70
C ARG A 478 23.51 8.36 21.65
N LYS A 479 23.99 8.53 20.40
CA LYS A 479 23.18 9.06 19.29
C LYS A 479 22.00 8.14 18.96
N LEU A 480 22.22 6.83 18.93
CA LEU A 480 21.15 5.86 18.66
C LEU A 480 20.10 5.83 19.77
N LYS A 481 20.50 5.91 21.05
CA LYS A 481 19.54 5.99 22.17
C LYS A 481 18.61 7.19 22.01
N VAL A 482 19.16 8.36 21.67
CA VAL A 482 18.35 9.56 21.38
C VAL A 482 17.38 9.32 20.23
N ILE A 483 17.80 8.65 19.16
CA ILE A 483 16.92 8.33 18.01
C ILE A 483 15.80 7.35 18.43
N VAL A 484 16.11 6.34 19.23
CA VAL A 484 15.14 5.34 19.72
C VAL A 484 14.14 5.96 20.70
N GLU A 485 14.61 6.86 21.56
CA GLU A 485 13.83 7.60 22.55
C GLU A 485 13.02 8.76 21.93
N SER A 486 13.43 9.26 20.77
CA SER A 486 12.70 10.33 20.08
C SER A 486 11.31 9.87 19.62
N GLU A 487 10.34 10.78 19.63
CA GLU A 487 9.02 10.56 19.02
C GLU A 487 9.09 10.52 17.48
N GLU A 488 10.24 10.83 16.89
CA GLU A 488 10.43 10.74 15.44
C GLU A 488 10.40 9.29 14.98
N LYS A 489 9.40 8.99 14.15
CA LYS A 489 9.21 7.67 13.57
C LYS A 489 10.24 7.42 12.46
N SER A 490 11.47 7.08 12.84
CA SER A 490 12.55 6.74 11.90
C SER A 490 12.61 5.24 11.62
N PHE A 491 13.18 4.85 10.47
CA PHE A 491 13.33 3.44 10.07
C PHE A 491 14.22 2.70 11.08
N LEU A 492 15.30 3.38 11.49
CA LEU A 492 16.26 2.88 12.46
C LEU A 492 15.65 2.67 13.85
N ALA A 493 14.82 3.61 14.34
CA ALA A 493 14.17 3.46 15.64
C ALA A 493 13.25 2.22 15.69
N HIS A 494 12.41 2.02 14.67
CA HIS A 494 11.55 0.83 14.58
C HIS A 494 12.38 -0.48 14.51
N SER A 495 13.46 -0.46 13.73
CA SER A 495 14.37 -1.60 13.58
C SER A 495 15.04 -2.01 14.89
N LEU A 496 15.57 -1.04 15.63
CA LEU A 496 16.27 -1.29 16.89
C LEU A 496 15.32 -1.79 17.98
N LYS A 497 14.13 -1.17 18.12
CA LYS A 497 13.10 -1.64 19.07
C LYS A 497 12.68 -3.08 18.77
N ALA A 498 12.44 -3.40 17.50
CA ALA A 498 12.07 -4.76 17.12
C ALA A 498 13.17 -5.79 17.40
N GLN A 499 14.45 -5.42 17.22
CA GLN A 499 15.60 -6.28 17.55
C GLN A 499 15.76 -6.50 19.06
N GLU A 500 15.49 -5.49 19.90
CA GLU A 500 15.50 -5.62 21.35
C GLU A 500 14.38 -6.52 21.86
N GLU A 501 13.18 -6.40 21.28
CA GLU A 501 12.02 -7.21 21.64
C GLU A 501 12.12 -8.66 21.13
N ASN A 502 12.79 -8.88 19.98
CA ASN A 502 12.82 -10.17 19.30
C ASN A 502 14.23 -10.52 18.79
N PRO A 503 14.96 -11.42 19.47
CA PRO A 503 16.34 -11.82 19.08
C PRO A 503 16.47 -12.40 17.67
N VAL A 504 15.40 -12.99 17.13
CA VAL A 504 15.38 -13.54 15.76
C VAL A 504 15.58 -12.44 14.71
N ILE A 505 15.12 -11.22 14.98
CA ILE A 505 15.27 -10.09 14.06
C ILE A 505 16.75 -9.67 13.96
N TRP A 506 17.49 -9.74 15.07
CA TRP A 506 18.94 -9.55 15.07
C TRP A 506 19.64 -10.59 14.20
N ASP A 507 19.23 -11.86 14.27
CA ASP A 507 19.82 -12.93 13.45
C ASP A 507 19.63 -12.67 11.94
N TYR A 508 18.47 -12.16 11.53
CA TYR A 508 18.23 -11.74 10.14
C TYR A 508 19.09 -10.54 9.75
N TYR A 509 19.19 -9.52 10.62
CA TYR A 509 20.03 -8.36 10.37
C TYR A 509 21.51 -8.75 10.20
N PHE A 510 22.03 -9.57 11.11
CA PHE A 510 23.40 -10.06 11.06
C PHE A 510 23.65 -10.88 9.80
N SER A 511 22.74 -11.78 9.44
CA SER A 511 22.85 -12.59 8.21
C SER A 511 22.95 -11.72 6.96
N ASP A 512 22.05 -10.73 6.83
CA ASP A 512 22.05 -9.79 5.70
C ASP A 512 23.32 -8.93 5.66
N PHE A 513 23.81 -8.51 6.83
CA PHE A 513 25.06 -7.76 6.95
C PHE A 513 26.25 -8.55 6.45
N ILE A 514 26.40 -9.79 6.89
CA ILE A 514 27.50 -10.65 6.45
C ILE A 514 27.41 -10.93 4.95
N ALA A 515 26.22 -11.24 4.43
CA ALA A 515 26.04 -11.53 3.01
C ALA A 515 26.31 -10.32 2.11
N ARG A 516 25.83 -9.12 2.48
CA ARG A 516 25.97 -7.92 1.65
C ARG A 516 27.30 -7.20 1.83
N THR A 517 27.80 -7.08 3.06
CA THR A 517 29.00 -6.29 3.36
C THR A 517 30.29 -7.11 3.20
N LEU A 518 30.26 -8.41 3.51
CA LEU A 518 31.44 -9.29 3.38
C LEU A 518 31.41 -10.19 2.13
N HIS A 519 30.30 -10.18 1.38
CA HIS A 519 30.10 -11.02 0.19
C HIS A 519 30.34 -12.51 0.47
N LEU A 520 29.72 -13.03 1.54
CA LEU A 520 29.73 -14.46 1.88
C LEU A 520 28.41 -15.09 1.41
N GLU A 521 28.51 -16.20 0.66
CA GLU A 521 27.41 -16.75 -0.15
C GLU A 521 26.35 -17.53 0.67
N SER A 522 26.63 -17.94 1.92
CA SER A 522 25.75 -18.82 2.69
C SER A 522 25.39 -18.29 4.08
N CYS A 523 24.08 -18.16 4.35
CA CYS A 523 23.49 -17.89 5.67
C CYS A 523 23.39 -19.13 6.58
N GLU A 524 24.03 -20.24 6.21
CA GLU A 524 24.20 -21.42 7.07
C GLU A 524 25.65 -21.95 7.07
N GLY A 525 26.55 -21.18 6.46
CA GLY A 525 27.95 -21.53 6.29
C GLY A 525 28.72 -21.56 7.61
N ILE A 526 29.76 -22.39 7.66
CA ILE A 526 30.75 -22.37 8.75
C ILE A 526 31.30 -20.95 8.96
N SER A 527 31.45 -20.18 7.89
CA SER A 527 31.93 -18.79 7.94
C SER A 527 31.04 -17.88 8.77
N GLN A 528 29.73 -17.97 8.61
CA GLN A 528 28.79 -17.18 9.40
C GLN A 528 28.79 -17.61 10.86
N ARG A 529 28.89 -18.91 11.15
CA ARG A 529 28.96 -19.41 12.54
C ARG A 529 30.20 -18.90 13.26
N ILE A 530 31.34 -18.91 12.56
CA ILE A 530 32.61 -18.38 13.07
C ILE A 530 32.50 -16.87 13.31
N LEU A 531 31.99 -16.10 12.34
CA LEU A 531 31.82 -14.66 12.50
C LEU A 531 30.82 -14.33 13.61
N ARG A 532 29.71 -15.07 13.70
CA ARG A 532 28.74 -14.94 14.79
C ARG A 532 29.41 -15.22 16.13
N ALA A 533 30.10 -16.35 16.26
CA ALA A 533 30.79 -16.70 17.49
C ALA A 533 31.89 -15.68 17.84
N PHE A 534 32.59 -15.12 16.86
CA PHE A 534 33.56 -14.04 17.07
C PHE A 534 32.89 -12.77 17.62
N PHE A 535 31.82 -12.30 16.98
CA PHE A 535 31.09 -11.10 17.43
C PHE A 535 30.33 -11.33 18.75
N THR A 536 29.88 -12.55 19.03
CA THR A 536 29.28 -12.95 20.30
C THR A 536 30.33 -13.06 21.40
N GLN A 537 31.51 -13.65 21.16
CA GLN A 537 32.58 -13.75 22.16
C GLN A 537 33.18 -12.39 22.55
N LEU A 538 33.06 -11.40 21.68
CA LEU A 538 33.37 -10.02 22.05
C LEU A 538 32.41 -9.44 23.11
N GLN A 539 31.40 -10.19 23.58
CA GLN A 539 30.33 -9.69 24.46
C GLN A 539 29.78 -10.75 25.44
N GLU A 540 29.80 -10.48 26.75
CA GLU A 540 29.09 -11.33 27.73
C GLU A 540 27.66 -10.86 28.03
N GLU A 541 27.31 -9.56 27.99
CA GLU A 541 25.94 -9.09 28.27
C GLU A 541 25.67 -7.71 27.65
N LYS A 542 25.02 -7.64 26.48
CA LYS A 542 24.72 -6.35 25.80
C LYS A 542 23.37 -6.33 25.07
N THR A 543 22.82 -5.13 24.94
CA THR A 543 21.55 -4.83 24.24
C THR A 543 21.69 -4.97 22.72
N ALA A 544 20.59 -5.22 21.98
CA ALA A 544 20.64 -5.36 20.52
C ALA A 544 21.23 -4.11 19.81
N LEU A 545 20.95 -2.92 20.34
CA LEU A 545 21.55 -1.66 19.89
C LEU A 545 23.08 -1.72 19.93
N GLU A 546 23.66 -2.18 21.04
CA GLU A 546 25.11 -2.27 21.18
C GLU A 546 25.71 -3.32 20.23
N MET A 547 24.98 -4.40 19.93
CA MET A 547 25.39 -5.41 18.94
C MET A 547 25.47 -4.80 17.53
N VAL A 548 24.47 -4.02 17.13
CA VAL A 548 24.46 -3.29 15.85
C VAL A 548 25.64 -2.32 15.79
N VAL A 549 25.83 -1.48 16.81
CA VAL A 549 26.95 -0.52 16.83
C VAL A 549 28.30 -1.22 16.79
N GLN A 550 28.46 -2.29 17.55
CA GLN A 550 29.68 -3.09 17.54
C GLN A 550 30.02 -3.56 16.14
N LEU A 551 29.05 -4.18 15.45
CA LEU A 551 29.23 -4.72 14.12
C LEU A 551 29.72 -3.64 13.15
N HIS A 552 29.04 -2.50 13.14
CA HIS A 552 29.33 -1.39 12.23
C HIS A 552 30.63 -0.64 12.55
N VAL A 553 30.90 -0.37 13.83
CA VAL A 553 32.16 0.29 14.26
C VAL A 553 33.35 -0.61 14.00
N TYR A 554 33.25 -1.92 14.28
CA TYR A 554 34.32 -2.87 13.95
C TYR A 554 34.55 -2.94 12.45
N MET A 555 33.47 -2.97 11.66
CA MET A 555 33.57 -3.00 10.22
C MET A 555 34.18 -1.73 9.64
N ASN A 556 33.88 -0.55 10.20
CA ASN A 556 34.50 0.71 9.77
C ASN A 556 35.99 0.78 10.15
N VAL A 557 36.36 0.35 11.36
CA VAL A 557 37.76 0.41 11.85
C VAL A 557 38.65 -0.70 11.26
N TYR A 558 38.10 -1.92 11.12
CA TYR A 558 38.81 -3.12 10.67
C TYR A 558 38.41 -3.60 9.28
N HIS A 559 37.85 -2.72 8.43
CA HIS A 559 37.31 -3.08 7.11
C HIS A 559 38.25 -3.98 6.29
N LEU A 560 39.53 -3.61 6.19
CA LEU A 560 40.53 -4.34 5.41
C LEU A 560 40.86 -5.71 6.02
N GLU A 561 40.85 -5.83 7.35
CA GLU A 561 41.15 -7.09 8.04
C GLU A 561 39.97 -8.06 7.94
N LEU A 562 38.74 -7.55 8.06
CA LEU A 562 37.52 -8.35 7.91
C LEU A 562 37.27 -8.76 6.45
N ALA A 563 37.63 -7.92 5.47
CA ALA A 563 37.64 -8.30 4.06
C ALA A 563 38.64 -9.44 3.79
N LYS A 564 39.84 -9.38 4.38
CA LYS A 564 40.82 -10.48 4.32
C LYS A 564 40.29 -11.73 5.01
N MET A 565 39.67 -11.61 6.18
CA MET A 565 39.03 -12.74 6.86
C MET A 565 37.94 -13.38 5.98
N ALA A 566 37.09 -12.58 5.33
CA ALA A 566 36.09 -13.08 4.39
C ALA A 566 36.72 -13.84 3.22
N THR A 567 37.86 -13.40 2.68
CA THR A 567 38.57 -14.15 1.62
C THR A 567 39.05 -15.53 2.08
N VAL A 568 39.47 -15.67 3.34
CA VAL A 568 39.88 -16.96 3.94
C VAL A 568 38.67 -17.85 4.25
N LEU A 569 37.54 -17.24 4.60
CA LEU A 569 36.32 -17.95 4.96
C LEU A 569 35.53 -18.48 3.75
N ARG A 570 35.52 -17.77 2.60
CA ARG A 570 34.79 -18.19 1.38
C ARG A 570 35.08 -19.63 0.92
N PRO A 571 36.35 -20.10 0.87
CA PRO A 571 36.64 -21.50 0.52
C PRO A 571 35.98 -22.52 1.45
N LEU A 572 35.78 -22.19 2.74
CA LEU A 572 35.16 -23.10 3.71
C LEU A 572 33.69 -23.36 3.42
N ASP A 573 32.95 -22.31 3.07
CA ASP A 573 31.54 -22.45 2.69
C ASP A 573 31.40 -23.26 1.40
N ARG A 574 32.35 -23.08 0.45
CA ARG A 574 32.41 -23.90 -0.78
C ARG A 574 32.73 -25.36 -0.49
N ILE A 575 33.67 -25.64 0.42
CA ILE A 575 33.98 -27.01 0.86
C ILE A 575 32.75 -27.65 1.50
N GLN A 576 32.07 -26.95 2.40
CA GLN A 576 30.85 -27.42 3.04
C GLN A 576 29.73 -27.68 2.02
N HIS A 577 29.53 -26.77 1.07
CA HIS A 577 28.55 -26.92 0.01
C HIS A 577 28.84 -28.14 -0.87
N VAL A 578 30.08 -28.32 -1.34
CA VAL A 578 30.50 -29.49 -2.13
C VAL A 578 30.33 -30.79 -1.34
N SER A 579 30.67 -30.78 -0.04
CA SER A 579 30.52 -31.95 0.84
C SER A 579 29.06 -32.38 1.02
N ARG A 580 28.10 -31.43 0.97
CA ARG A 580 26.66 -31.68 1.11
C ARG A 580 26.00 -32.09 -0.21
N ALA A 581 26.43 -31.51 -1.33
CA ALA A 581 25.76 -31.67 -2.63
C ALA A 581 26.17 -32.95 -3.39
N ALA A 582 27.42 -33.40 -3.29
CA ALA A 582 27.87 -34.64 -3.91
C ALA A 582 29.22 -35.11 -3.33
N PRO A 583 29.24 -36.06 -2.37
CA PRO A 583 30.48 -36.58 -1.76
C PRO A 583 31.49 -37.15 -2.77
N ASN A 584 31.01 -37.56 -3.95
CA ASN A 584 31.78 -38.24 -5.00
C ASN A 584 32.16 -37.32 -6.18
N ALA A 585 31.76 -36.04 -6.19
CA ALA A 585 32.00 -35.11 -7.29
C ALA A 585 33.28 -34.27 -7.17
N LEU A 586 34.19 -34.63 -6.26
CA LEU A 586 35.56 -34.09 -6.22
C LEU A 586 36.38 -34.68 -7.39
N SER A 587 35.95 -34.38 -8.62
CA SER A 587 36.68 -34.71 -9.85
C SER A 587 37.87 -33.75 -10.02
N PRO A 588 39.04 -34.23 -10.48
CA PRO A 588 40.27 -33.44 -10.57
C PRO A 588 40.26 -32.28 -11.58
N LEU A 589 39.15 -32.05 -12.29
CA LEU A 589 39.02 -31.04 -13.35
C LEU A 589 38.50 -29.67 -12.87
N VAL A 590 38.00 -29.56 -11.63
CA VAL A 590 37.65 -28.28 -11.00
C VAL A 590 38.67 -27.98 -9.91
N ALA A 591 39.22 -26.76 -9.88
CA ALA A 591 40.19 -26.35 -8.86
C ALA A 591 39.67 -26.70 -7.46
N SER A 592 40.37 -27.61 -6.77
CA SER A 592 39.95 -28.11 -5.45
C SER A 592 39.71 -26.93 -4.50
N PRO A 593 38.51 -26.80 -3.89
CA PRO A 593 38.26 -25.77 -2.88
C PRO A 593 39.27 -25.81 -1.72
N THR A 594 39.83 -26.98 -1.43
CA THR A 594 40.96 -27.16 -0.49
C THR A 594 42.23 -26.51 -1.00
N LYS A 595 42.56 -26.64 -2.29
CA LYS A 595 43.72 -25.97 -2.89
C LYS A 595 43.52 -24.45 -2.89
N GLN A 596 42.32 -23.95 -3.19
CA GLN A 596 42.00 -22.52 -3.07
C GLN A 596 42.18 -21.99 -1.64
N LEU A 597 41.79 -22.75 -0.61
CA LEU A 597 42.04 -22.39 0.79
C LEU A 597 43.55 -22.32 1.09
N VAL A 598 44.32 -23.32 0.66
CA VAL A 598 45.78 -23.33 0.85
C VAL A 598 46.46 -22.17 0.12
N ASP A 599 46.07 -21.91 -1.12
CA ASP A 599 46.64 -20.84 -1.96
C ASP A 599 46.32 -19.45 -1.34
N VAL A 600 45.08 -19.21 -0.86
CA VAL A 600 44.70 -17.96 -0.18
C VAL A 600 45.46 -17.75 1.13
N VAL A 601 45.68 -18.82 1.91
CA VAL A 601 46.48 -18.78 3.14
C VAL A 601 47.96 -18.47 2.83
N GLN A 602 48.49 -18.97 1.71
CA GLN A 602 49.87 -18.73 1.29
C GLN A 602 50.08 -17.33 0.67
N GLU A 603 49.12 -16.83 -0.12
CA GLU A 603 49.19 -15.54 -0.81
C GLU A 603 49.06 -14.35 0.15
N THR A 604 48.27 -14.48 1.22
CA THR A 604 48.03 -13.37 2.14
C THR A 604 49.25 -12.98 2.99
N LYS A 605 50.33 -13.79 3.00
CA LYS A 605 51.64 -13.59 3.68
C LYS A 605 51.58 -13.03 5.11
N HIS A 606 50.42 -13.09 5.73
CA HIS A 606 50.16 -12.73 7.11
C HIS A 606 49.42 -13.90 7.72
N PRO A 607 49.99 -14.57 8.73
CA PRO A 607 49.17 -15.37 9.60
C PRO A 607 48.38 -14.33 10.41
N LEU A 608 47.09 -14.12 10.09
CA LEU A 608 46.12 -13.21 10.75
C LEU A 608 46.58 -12.64 12.13
N GLY A 609 47.25 -11.49 12.25
CA GLY A 609 47.83 -11.03 13.55
C GLY A 609 46.91 -11.08 14.81
N THR A 610 47.40 -11.29 16.06
CA THR A 610 48.22 -12.49 16.33
C THR A 610 47.36 -13.71 16.00
N PRO A 611 47.80 -14.51 15.03
CA PRO A 611 47.06 -15.62 14.45
C PRO A 611 46.70 -16.64 15.51
N GLU A 612 47.47 -16.72 16.58
CA GLU A 612 47.27 -17.68 17.66
C GLU A 612 45.87 -17.66 18.27
N HIS A 613 45.14 -16.53 18.31
CA HIS A 613 43.77 -16.53 18.86
C HIS A 613 42.68 -16.66 17.81
N LEU A 614 42.71 -15.86 16.73
CA LEU A 614 41.68 -15.96 15.69
C LEU A 614 41.89 -17.18 14.80
N SER A 615 43.14 -17.59 14.53
CA SER A 615 43.43 -18.86 13.85
C SER A 615 43.17 -20.03 14.77
N ALA A 616 43.56 -20.06 16.05
CA ALA A 616 43.13 -21.16 16.93
C ALA A 616 41.61 -21.18 17.15
N PHE A 617 40.94 -20.03 17.10
CA PHE A 617 39.48 -19.94 17.16
C PHE A 617 38.82 -20.42 15.86
N VAL A 618 39.25 -19.93 14.70
CA VAL A 618 38.76 -20.32 13.36
C VAL A 618 39.07 -21.78 13.11
N VAL A 619 40.30 -22.23 13.38
CA VAL A 619 40.78 -23.60 13.21
C VAL A 619 40.17 -24.53 14.27
N GLY A 620 40.01 -24.09 15.52
CA GLY A 620 39.35 -24.84 16.60
C GLY A 620 37.84 -24.98 16.39
N HIS A 621 37.16 -23.94 15.89
CA HIS A 621 35.76 -24.04 15.46
C HIS A 621 35.59 -24.76 14.12
N LEU A 622 36.54 -24.66 13.17
CA LEU A 622 36.59 -25.52 12.00
C LEU A 622 36.65 -26.98 12.43
N PHE A 623 37.57 -27.30 13.34
CA PHE A 623 37.78 -28.66 13.82
C PHE A 623 36.54 -29.15 14.57
N ASN A 624 35.96 -28.35 15.48
CA ASN A 624 34.71 -28.71 16.17
C ASN A 624 33.49 -28.80 15.24
N ALA A 625 33.37 -27.95 14.23
CA ALA A 625 32.28 -27.99 13.25
C ALA A 625 32.43 -29.17 12.26
N LEU A 626 33.66 -29.49 11.84
CA LEU A 626 33.98 -30.60 10.94
C LEU A 626 33.91 -31.95 11.67
N VAL A 627 34.39 -32.03 12.91
CA VAL A 627 34.21 -33.19 13.80
C VAL A 627 32.72 -33.34 14.13
N GLY A 628 32.03 -32.26 14.51
CA GLY A 628 30.59 -32.27 14.74
C GLY A 628 29.77 -32.70 13.52
N ALA A 629 30.21 -32.38 12.29
CA ALA A 629 29.57 -32.83 11.06
C ALA A 629 29.95 -34.27 10.66
N ALA A 630 31.16 -34.73 11.00
CA ALA A 630 31.61 -36.11 10.79
C ALA A 630 30.97 -37.10 11.80
N PHE A 631 30.60 -36.62 12.99
CA PHE A 631 29.95 -37.41 14.05
C PHE A 631 28.44 -37.12 14.21
N GLY A 632 27.93 -36.09 13.54
CA GLY A 632 26.56 -35.57 13.71
C GLY A 632 25.55 -36.13 12.70
N GLN A 633 25.19 -37.40 12.87
CA GLN A 633 23.82 -37.92 12.87
C GLN A 633 23.95 -39.44 13.00
N LYS A 634 23.70 -39.97 14.20
CA LYS A 634 23.31 -41.38 14.33
C LYS A 634 21.97 -41.53 13.61
N SER A 635 21.99 -41.83 12.31
CA SER A 635 20.86 -42.48 11.68
C SER A 635 20.79 -43.90 12.27
N PRO A 636 19.65 -44.33 12.84
CA PRO A 636 19.53 -45.64 13.50
C PRO A 636 19.67 -46.85 12.55
N SER A 637 19.89 -46.63 11.25
CA SER A 637 19.70 -47.66 10.21
C SER A 637 20.94 -48.04 9.40
N SER A 638 22.17 -47.66 9.79
CA SER A 638 23.37 -48.17 9.10
C SER A 638 24.56 -48.36 10.04
N PRO A 639 24.99 -49.60 10.35
CA PRO A 639 26.12 -49.86 11.23
C PRO A 639 27.51 -49.69 10.58
N ASN A 640 27.58 -49.42 9.26
CA ASN A 640 28.83 -49.54 8.49
C ASN A 640 29.14 -48.33 7.60
N LEU A 641 29.10 -47.10 8.13
CA LEU A 641 29.94 -46.03 7.60
C LEU A 641 31.10 -45.77 8.56
N ILE A 642 32.19 -46.46 8.25
CA ILE A 642 33.49 -46.35 8.88
C ILE A 642 33.99 -44.91 8.78
N ASN A 643 34.26 -44.35 9.96
CA ASN A 643 35.28 -43.33 10.22
C ASN A 643 36.42 -43.45 9.22
N ASN A 644 36.67 -42.44 8.40
CA ASN A 644 37.85 -42.42 7.54
C ASN A 644 38.98 -41.66 8.28
N PRO A 645 39.80 -42.36 9.09
CA PRO A 645 40.87 -41.74 9.88
C PRO A 645 41.88 -41.01 9.00
N ASP A 646 42.06 -41.40 7.74
CA ASP A 646 43.00 -40.75 6.83
C ASP A 646 42.55 -39.34 6.43
N LYS A 647 41.24 -39.12 6.26
CA LYS A 647 40.71 -37.76 6.08
C LYS A 647 40.89 -36.93 7.34
N MET A 648 40.67 -37.51 8.51
CA MET A 648 40.88 -36.86 9.81
C MET A 648 42.36 -36.50 10.03
N LEU A 649 43.28 -37.39 9.63
CA LEU A 649 44.72 -37.22 9.71
C LEU A 649 45.22 -36.17 8.72
N MET A 650 44.65 -36.10 7.51
CA MET A 650 44.92 -35.02 6.55
C MET A 650 44.47 -33.66 7.08
N TRP A 651 43.28 -33.58 7.69
CA TRP A 651 42.79 -32.35 8.32
C TRP A 651 43.60 -31.97 9.56
N TYR A 652 44.04 -32.95 10.37
CA TYR A 652 44.94 -32.73 11.50
C TYR A 652 46.34 -32.27 11.06
N ARG A 653 46.84 -32.74 9.92
CA ARG A 653 48.10 -32.26 9.32
C ARG A 653 47.98 -30.84 8.77
N ALA A 654 46.84 -30.50 8.15
CA ALA A 654 46.55 -29.12 7.77
C ALA A 654 46.44 -28.20 9.00
N TYR A 655 45.79 -28.68 10.08
CA TYR A 655 45.72 -28.02 11.37
C TYR A 655 47.11 -27.76 11.96
N SER A 656 47.98 -28.78 12.02
CA SER A 656 49.32 -28.67 12.60
C SER A 656 50.24 -27.76 11.79
N MET A 657 50.08 -27.72 10.46
CA MET A 657 50.80 -26.78 9.59
C MET A 657 50.35 -25.33 9.77
N CYS A 658 49.09 -25.09 10.13
CA CYS A 658 48.56 -23.73 10.33
C CYS A 658 48.75 -23.18 11.76
N THR A 659 49.09 -24.02 12.74
CA THR A 659 49.12 -23.65 14.18
C THR A 659 50.50 -23.74 14.84
N VAL A 660 51.49 -24.35 14.19
CA VAL A 660 52.85 -24.48 14.76
C VAL A 660 53.76 -23.39 14.16
N PRO A 661 54.37 -22.51 14.97
CA PRO A 661 55.38 -21.57 14.48
C PRO A 661 56.56 -22.33 13.92
N SER A 662 57.07 -21.93 12.75
CA SER A 662 58.26 -22.53 12.14
C SER A 662 59.49 -22.32 13.02
N VAL A 663 59.79 -23.26 13.90
CA VAL A 663 61.08 -23.34 14.60
C VAL A 663 62.07 -24.04 13.69
N GLN A 664 63.14 -23.33 13.31
CA GLN A 664 64.27 -23.86 12.57
C GLN A 664 65.11 -24.82 13.45
N GLY A 665 64.84 -26.13 13.39
CA GLY A 665 65.75 -27.26 13.65
C GLY A 665 66.45 -27.40 15.03
N PRO A 666 67.16 -28.52 15.32
CA PRO A 666 67.44 -29.69 14.47
C PRO A 666 67.01 -31.08 15.05
N SER A 667 66.77 -32.02 14.13
CA SER A 667 66.90 -33.49 14.18
C SER A 667 66.66 -34.33 15.48
N LEU A 668 65.57 -35.13 15.43
CA LEU A 668 65.40 -36.58 15.81
C LEU A 668 65.67 -37.07 17.26
N PRO A 669 65.11 -38.22 17.73
CA PRO A 669 64.48 -39.32 16.98
C PRO A 669 63.10 -39.81 17.47
N TRP A 670 62.28 -40.25 16.51
CA TRP A 670 61.15 -41.15 16.73
C TRP A 670 61.64 -42.60 16.74
N GLN A 671 61.69 -43.24 17.91
CA GLN A 671 61.59 -44.69 18.06
C GLN A 671 60.90 -45.05 19.37
N SER A 672 59.64 -45.49 19.31
CA SER A 672 59.08 -46.67 19.99
C SER A 672 57.55 -46.57 20.01
N TRP A 673 56.89 -47.71 20.26
CA TRP A 673 55.44 -47.94 20.30
C TRP A 673 54.77 -48.30 18.96
N ARG A 674 55.20 -49.46 18.43
CA ARG A 674 54.25 -50.53 18.06
C ARG A 674 54.01 -51.42 19.29
N HIS A 675 52.78 -51.93 19.39
CA HIS A 675 52.21 -52.92 20.32
C HIS A 675 51.50 -52.39 21.57
N GLY A 676 50.22 -52.76 21.66
CA GLY A 676 49.20 -52.34 22.62
C GLY A 676 47.88 -52.17 21.90
#